data_AF-A0A182MB48-F1
#
_entry.id   AF-A0A182MB48-F1
#
_cell.length_a   1.000
_cell.length_b   1.000
_cell.length_c   1.000
_cell.angle_alpha   90.00
_cell.angle_beta   90.00
_cell.angle_gamma   90.00
#
_symmetry.space_group_name_H-M   'P 1'
#
loop_
_entity.id
_entity.type
_entity.pdbx_description
1 polymer ?
#
loop_
_entity_poly.entity_id
_entity_poly.type
_entity_poly.pdbx_seq_one_letter_code
_entity_poly.pdbx_strand_id
1 'polypeptide(L)'
;METNLVRVLEGQYLDELTSELCDFTLEEQNAATEAQGVKPLASSDYVPIVGKTVTYVVACVIVNDSNEVLMMQEAKESCAGKWYLPAGRMEPGETIVEAGVREVLEETGLKVEITTLLAVETAGGSWFRFVLTGNVIGGELKTPSQADQESIQAKWCQNLNELSLRANDILPVVELARNYRKRVPKDPNWHREILPARKAHYKNYLRVVVAIKNKTTNQVYVLLSEKTAYHFPTVEIHPGRSIHSTLKKFMIELFGADLPQHRPHGVLSVEHHTTDGQANPTDGLCLTVLVICRPSIESVSLIGKCIWHELSKDLSARLAMAVAGKNATFQLHVNSTFEDKWPSMRPVVLSLLKQERVTPSEWQELFFAVHLVCLWDDKGPLKIHESLQQDIVAYIKQAQCRVLAQREEQALLKAYIVEWRKFFTQSNYLPLPFAKLESCLQSKGSSSSVSSSGAGASSSSSSSATATGAGTSHNSAACASASTSSSSSSSSSKKPTHAEDSIVRKLMLDSWNQSIFMNIKHRLQESAMKLVHAERNGEAFDSQLVIGVRESYVNLCSNTEDKLEIYRENFEAAYLHATSSFYRLKASEQLQTNGVKSFMEYADAKLREEEARGERYLEPGSITALGQCCVTVLIGDHLPTLLAECAPLIEARETQRLQLMFRLLDRVAGGVDPMLRDLENHIVQAGLADMVEAADIITQDSEKYVERLLKLFRRFSDLVKEAFNDDPRFLTARDKAFKTVVNDITLFKLELPTSNTAMARGIKISTPESKCPELLANYCDMLLRRTPFSKRLTTEEIESRLKDVLLVLKYVSNKDVFMRYHKAHLTRRLILDSSADSEKEEDMVEWLREVGMPADYVNKLARMFQDIKVSEDLNTQFRSQTTRHDAINIKILNAGAWARGSERVSVSLPLELEDYIPEVEEFYKKKHSGRKLQWYHHMSNGTITFANNTGRFDLDVTTFQMAVLFAWNQRPNEKVSYENLRLATELPDPELRRTLWSLVAFPKLKRQLLVYEPAISNPKDFSENTLFWVNQEFAIIKNGKPQRRGKVNLVGRLQLSTERSQQEDNQSIVQLRILRTQEAIIKIMKMRKRLSNAALQAELVDILKNMFLPSKKMIKEQLEWLIEHKYMRRDDDDINTFIYMA
;
A
#
# COMPACT_ATOMS: atom_id res chain seq x y z
N MET A 1 14.30 85.51 -15.12
CA MET A 1 14.15 84.61 -13.95
C MET A 1 12.80 84.79 -13.27
N GLU A 2 12.48 85.94 -12.66
CA GLU A 2 11.16 86.14 -12.04
C GLU A 2 9.99 85.92 -13.01
N THR A 3 10.12 86.35 -14.27
CA THR A 3 9.13 86.05 -15.33
C THR A 3 8.94 84.55 -15.53
N ASN A 4 10.01 83.75 -15.45
CA ASN A 4 9.92 82.28 -15.57
C ASN A 4 9.20 81.69 -14.35
N LEU A 5 9.44 82.22 -13.14
CA LEU A 5 8.70 81.80 -11.95
C LEU A 5 7.21 82.12 -12.07
N VAL A 6 6.85 83.31 -12.57
CA VAL A 6 5.46 83.69 -12.83
C VAL A 6 4.81 82.74 -13.85
N ARG A 7 5.50 82.44 -14.96
CA ARG A 7 5.05 81.48 -15.96
C ARG A 7 4.76 80.10 -15.35
N VAL A 8 5.70 79.54 -14.57
CA VAL A 8 5.51 78.24 -13.89
C VAL A 8 4.33 78.27 -12.92
N LEU A 9 4.19 79.33 -12.11
CA LEU A 9 3.07 79.49 -11.17
C LEU A 9 1.71 79.64 -11.88
N GLU A 10 1.72 80.06 -13.14
CA GLU A 10 0.53 80.19 -14.00
C GLU A 10 0.33 78.97 -14.91
N GLY A 11 1.15 77.92 -14.73
CA GLY A 11 1.04 76.70 -15.52
C GLY A 11 1.54 76.82 -16.96
N GLN A 12 2.33 77.85 -17.26
CA GLN A 12 2.93 78.06 -18.57
C GLN A 12 4.30 77.38 -18.66
N TYR A 13 4.69 76.96 -19.86
CA TYR A 13 6.00 76.39 -20.12
C TYR A 13 7.09 77.47 -20.18
N LEU A 14 8.36 77.04 -20.06
CA LEU A 14 9.51 77.93 -20.17
C LEU A 14 10.13 77.89 -21.58
N ASP A 15 10.37 79.06 -22.18
CA ASP A 15 11.07 79.24 -23.47
C ASP A 15 12.59 79.21 -23.26
N GLU A 16 13.09 78.20 -22.54
CA GLU A 16 14.53 78.03 -22.38
C GLU A 16 15.11 77.47 -23.70
N LEU A 17 16.21 78.09 -24.16
CA LEU A 17 16.84 77.93 -25.49
C LEU A 17 17.01 76.46 -25.90
N THR A 18 17.11 76.24 -27.21
CA THR A 18 17.10 75.00 -28.01
C THR A 18 17.94 73.78 -27.55
N SER A 19 18.65 73.85 -26.43
CA SER A 19 19.26 72.71 -25.73
C SER A 19 18.63 72.61 -24.34
N GLU A 20 17.82 71.58 -24.09
CA GLU A 20 17.18 71.32 -22.78
C GLU A 20 18.22 71.43 -21.65
N LEU A 21 18.08 72.43 -20.79
CA LEU A 21 19.03 72.70 -19.71
C LEU A 21 18.86 71.62 -18.63
N CYS A 22 19.89 70.82 -18.39
CA CYS A 22 19.90 69.76 -17.37
C CYS A 22 21.20 69.81 -16.54
N ASP A 23 21.04 69.85 -15.23
CA ASP A 23 22.13 69.91 -14.25
C ASP A 23 22.66 68.55 -13.85
N PHE A 24 21.84 67.50 -13.95
CA PHE A 24 22.23 66.16 -13.56
C PHE A 24 21.58 65.11 -14.48
N THR A 25 22.29 64.78 -15.54
CA THR A 25 21.85 63.84 -16.58
C THR A 25 21.89 62.39 -16.07
N LEU A 26 21.23 61.46 -16.79
CA LEU A 26 21.25 60.04 -16.45
C LEU A 26 22.67 59.44 -16.56
N GLU A 27 23.49 59.94 -17.48
CA GLU A 27 24.90 59.58 -17.61
C GLU A 27 25.71 59.98 -16.36
N GLU A 28 25.57 61.23 -15.90
CA GLU A 28 26.22 61.72 -14.69
C GLU A 28 25.73 60.95 -13.43
N GLN A 29 24.43 60.64 -13.37
CA GLN A 29 23.84 59.81 -12.31
C GLN A 29 24.41 58.38 -12.28
N ASN A 30 24.65 57.80 -13.46
CA ASN A 30 25.22 56.46 -13.60
C ASN A 30 26.68 56.46 -13.17
N ALA A 31 27.48 57.43 -13.63
CA ALA A 31 28.88 57.59 -13.23
C ALA A 31 29.02 57.75 -11.70
N ALA A 32 28.15 58.56 -11.07
CA ALA A 32 28.14 58.72 -9.62
C ALA A 32 27.76 57.43 -8.87
N THR A 33 26.90 56.58 -9.46
CA THR A 33 26.50 55.29 -8.88
C THR A 33 27.63 54.24 -9.04
N GLU A 34 28.31 54.23 -10.18
CA GLU A 34 29.45 53.34 -10.45
C GLU A 34 30.67 53.66 -9.58
N ALA A 35 30.92 54.94 -9.29
CA ALA A 35 31.95 55.37 -8.35
C ALA A 35 31.73 54.81 -6.93
N GLN A 36 30.49 54.42 -6.58
CA GLN A 36 30.13 53.77 -5.33
C GLN A 36 30.16 52.23 -5.41
N GLY A 37 30.64 51.66 -6.52
CA GLY A 37 30.74 50.21 -6.75
C GLY A 37 29.42 49.54 -7.10
N VAL A 38 28.39 50.30 -7.48
CA VAL A 38 27.05 49.78 -7.80
C VAL A 38 26.79 49.86 -9.30
N LYS A 39 26.31 48.76 -9.90
CA LYS A 39 25.97 48.72 -11.33
C LYS A 39 24.76 49.63 -11.65
N PRO A 40 24.79 50.42 -12.74
CA PRO A 40 23.65 51.23 -13.17
C PRO A 40 22.39 50.42 -13.43
N LEU A 41 21.25 51.00 -13.08
CA LEU A 41 19.92 50.38 -13.21
C LEU A 41 19.26 50.66 -14.58
N ALA A 42 19.74 51.66 -15.32
CA ALA A 42 19.21 52.07 -16.61
C ALA A 42 20.32 52.60 -17.52
N SER A 43 20.17 52.42 -18.84
CA SER A 43 21.08 52.98 -19.84
C SER A 43 20.98 54.51 -19.90
N SER A 44 22.11 55.20 -20.07
CA SER A 44 22.16 56.66 -20.31
C SER A 44 21.35 57.08 -21.56
N ASP A 45 21.23 56.18 -22.53
CA ASP A 45 20.50 56.41 -23.78
C ASP A 45 18.97 56.22 -23.65
N TYR A 46 18.44 56.08 -22.43
CA TYR A 46 17.01 55.88 -22.21
C TYR A 46 16.18 57.04 -22.78
N VAL A 47 15.23 56.75 -23.67
CA VAL A 47 14.28 57.72 -24.22
C VAL A 47 12.86 57.31 -23.81
N PRO A 48 12.06 58.21 -23.19
CA PRO A 48 10.64 57.96 -22.95
C PRO A 48 9.90 57.88 -24.30
N ILE A 49 9.19 56.78 -24.50
CA ILE A 49 8.35 56.50 -25.66
C ILE A 49 7.08 55.90 -25.09
N VAL A 50 5.96 56.60 -25.27
CA VAL A 50 4.66 56.19 -24.72
C VAL A 50 4.30 54.81 -25.25
N GLY A 51 3.91 53.92 -24.34
CA GLY A 51 3.55 52.54 -24.65
C GLY A 51 4.73 51.59 -24.88
N LYS A 52 5.98 52.07 -24.91
CA LYS A 52 7.19 51.23 -25.04
C LYS A 52 8.09 51.28 -23.82
N THR A 53 8.57 52.47 -23.45
CA THR A 53 9.57 52.64 -22.37
C THR A 53 8.99 53.41 -21.18
N VAL A 54 7.96 54.22 -21.40
CA VAL A 54 7.22 54.94 -20.36
C VAL A 54 5.73 54.61 -20.45
N THR A 55 5.08 54.57 -19.29
CA THR A 55 3.63 54.40 -19.17
C THR A 55 3.03 55.65 -18.51
N TYR A 56 2.26 56.40 -19.28
CA TYR A 56 1.42 57.47 -18.77
C TYR A 56 -0.02 57.01 -18.71
N VAL A 57 -0.68 57.29 -17.60
CA VAL A 57 -2.06 56.94 -17.33
C VAL A 57 -2.81 58.22 -16.97
N VAL A 58 -4.02 58.38 -17.46
CA VAL A 58 -4.94 59.43 -17.02
C VAL A 58 -6.04 58.82 -16.19
N ALA A 59 -6.47 59.52 -15.15
CA ALA A 59 -7.62 59.13 -14.35
C ALA A 59 -8.49 60.37 -14.12
N CYS A 60 -9.73 60.33 -14.59
CA CYS A 60 -10.63 61.46 -14.58
C CYS A 60 -11.65 61.32 -13.44
N VAL A 61 -11.60 62.25 -12.48
CA VAL A 61 -12.57 62.32 -11.38
C VAL A 61 -13.59 63.42 -11.69
N ILE A 62 -14.73 63.02 -12.24
CA ILE A 62 -15.83 63.95 -12.56
C ILE A 62 -16.84 63.92 -11.42
N VAL A 63 -17.13 65.09 -10.84
CA VAL A 63 -18.09 65.26 -9.75
C VAL A 63 -19.21 66.17 -10.22
N ASN A 64 -20.46 65.70 -10.14
CA ASN A 64 -21.63 66.50 -10.52
C ASN A 64 -22.08 67.46 -9.39
N ASP A 65 -23.10 68.28 -9.66
CA ASP A 65 -23.61 69.27 -8.71
C ASP A 65 -24.30 68.63 -7.48
N SER A 66 -24.67 67.35 -7.56
CA SER A 66 -25.18 66.55 -6.44
C SER A 66 -24.07 65.89 -5.61
N ASN A 67 -22.80 66.22 -5.88
CA ASN A 67 -21.62 65.64 -5.23
C ASN A 67 -21.48 64.11 -5.43
N GLU A 68 -22.04 63.60 -6.52
CA GLU A 68 -21.87 62.23 -6.99
C GLU A 68 -20.67 62.16 -7.94
N VAL A 69 -19.98 61.03 -7.93
CA VAL A 69 -18.77 60.79 -8.73
C VAL A 69 -19.12 59.89 -9.90
N LEU A 70 -18.61 60.21 -11.08
CA LEU A 70 -18.74 59.39 -12.27
C LEU A 70 -17.88 58.13 -12.14
N MET A 71 -18.51 56.96 -12.17
CA MET A 71 -17.85 55.66 -12.09
C MET A 71 -18.17 54.83 -13.32
N MET A 72 -17.20 54.06 -13.81
CA MET A 72 -17.38 53.09 -14.89
C MET A 72 -17.28 51.66 -14.36
N GLN A 73 -17.90 50.70 -15.03
CA GLN A 73 -17.82 49.28 -14.71
C GLN A 73 -17.00 48.53 -15.77
N GLU A 74 -15.98 47.82 -15.32
CA GLU A 74 -14.96 47.16 -16.14
C GLU A 74 -15.52 45.98 -16.95
N ALA A 75 -15.17 45.92 -18.24
CA ALA A 75 -15.53 44.84 -19.16
C ALA A 75 -14.43 43.76 -19.32
N LYS A 76 -13.18 44.05 -18.92
CA LYS A 76 -12.02 43.15 -19.08
C LYS A 76 -12.13 41.89 -18.21
N GLU A 77 -11.88 40.70 -18.77
CA GLU A 77 -12.08 39.39 -18.10
C GLU A 77 -11.44 39.28 -16.70
N SER A 78 -10.28 39.90 -16.49
CA SER A 78 -9.56 39.86 -15.21
C SER A 78 -10.26 40.62 -14.06
N CYS A 79 -11.15 41.54 -14.37
CA CYS A 79 -11.83 42.42 -13.40
C CYS A 79 -13.28 42.73 -13.76
N ALA A 80 -13.89 41.88 -14.61
CA ALA A 80 -15.23 42.07 -15.13
C ALA A 80 -16.25 42.32 -14.01
N GLY A 81 -17.05 43.37 -14.16
CA GLY A 81 -18.10 43.73 -13.21
C GLY A 81 -17.65 44.57 -12.01
N LYS A 82 -16.37 44.88 -11.86
CA LYS A 82 -15.87 45.81 -10.81
C LYS A 82 -15.95 47.27 -11.27
N TRP A 83 -16.05 48.18 -10.32
CA TRP A 83 -16.19 49.62 -10.57
C TRP A 83 -14.88 50.38 -10.41
N TYR A 84 -14.63 51.35 -11.27
CA TYR A 84 -13.44 52.21 -11.23
C TYR A 84 -13.74 53.63 -11.73
N LEU A 85 -12.75 54.53 -11.59
CA LEU A 85 -12.80 55.84 -12.24
C LEU A 85 -12.56 55.69 -13.74
N PRO A 86 -13.11 56.58 -14.58
CA PRO A 86 -12.72 56.63 -15.98
C PRO A 86 -11.22 56.86 -16.11
N ALA A 87 -10.48 55.88 -16.62
CA ALA A 87 -9.03 55.88 -16.57
C ALA A 87 -8.40 54.90 -17.56
N GLY A 88 -7.45 55.38 -18.34
CA GLY A 88 -6.70 54.54 -19.27
C GLY A 88 -5.31 55.07 -19.59
N ARG A 89 -4.62 54.32 -20.44
CA ARG A 89 -3.24 54.64 -20.83
C ARG A 89 -3.28 55.68 -21.94
N MET A 90 -2.34 56.61 -21.91
CA MET A 90 -2.16 57.50 -23.05
C MET A 90 -1.72 56.71 -24.29
N GLU A 91 -2.30 57.04 -25.43
CA GLU A 91 -1.94 56.54 -26.74
C GLU A 91 -0.82 57.40 -27.38
N PRO A 92 -0.03 56.85 -28.32
CA PRO A 92 0.96 57.65 -29.04
C PRO A 92 0.31 58.80 -29.81
N GLY A 93 0.87 60.00 -29.69
CA GLY A 93 0.43 61.18 -30.45
C GLY A 93 -0.56 62.10 -29.72
N GLU A 94 -1.18 61.69 -28.62
CA GLU A 94 -2.11 62.53 -27.86
C GLU A 94 -1.46 63.27 -26.67
N THR A 95 -2.05 64.39 -26.26
CA THR A 95 -1.68 65.08 -25.00
C THR A 95 -2.39 64.48 -23.79
N ILE A 96 -1.87 64.76 -22.57
CA ILE A 96 -2.48 64.29 -21.30
C ILE A 96 -3.97 64.67 -21.21
N VAL A 97 -4.33 65.86 -21.70
CA VAL A 97 -5.71 66.35 -21.67
C VAL A 97 -6.57 65.63 -22.71
N GLU A 98 -6.07 65.44 -23.93
CA GLU A 98 -6.78 64.71 -25.00
C GLU A 98 -7.06 63.26 -24.59
N ALA A 99 -6.07 62.59 -23.99
CA ALA A 99 -6.24 61.27 -23.39
C ALA A 99 -7.37 61.25 -22.36
N GLY A 100 -7.39 62.20 -21.42
CA GLY A 100 -8.45 62.28 -20.40
C GLY A 100 -9.85 62.46 -20.99
N VAL A 101 -9.98 63.26 -22.04
CA VAL A 101 -11.26 63.47 -22.76
C VAL A 101 -11.69 62.20 -23.50
N ARG A 102 -10.76 61.53 -24.19
CA ARG A 102 -11.00 60.28 -24.92
C ARG A 102 -11.47 59.16 -23.97
N GLU A 103 -10.72 58.91 -22.90
CA GLU A 103 -11.03 57.85 -21.93
C GLU A 103 -12.42 58.04 -21.30
N VAL A 104 -12.78 59.26 -20.91
CA VAL A 104 -14.12 59.52 -20.35
C VAL A 104 -15.21 59.25 -21.39
N LEU A 105 -15.01 59.63 -22.65
CA LEU A 105 -15.98 59.40 -23.71
C LEU A 105 -16.16 57.91 -24.01
N GLU A 106 -15.06 57.17 -24.17
CA GLU A 106 -15.07 55.74 -24.49
C GLU A 106 -15.69 54.90 -23.36
N GLU A 107 -15.30 55.19 -22.12
CA GLU A 107 -15.70 54.39 -20.96
C GLU A 107 -17.06 54.78 -20.39
N THR A 108 -17.52 56.03 -20.58
CA THR A 108 -18.76 56.52 -19.94
C THR A 108 -19.81 57.06 -20.91
N GLY A 109 -19.46 57.32 -22.16
CA GLY A 109 -20.36 57.95 -23.15
C GLY A 109 -20.53 59.47 -23.00
N LEU A 110 -19.94 60.08 -21.96
CA LEU A 110 -20.03 61.51 -21.70
C LEU A 110 -18.89 62.29 -22.35
N LYS A 111 -19.20 63.47 -22.88
CA LYS A 111 -18.22 64.45 -23.35
C LYS A 111 -17.90 65.41 -22.21
N VAL A 112 -16.61 65.56 -21.91
CA VAL A 112 -16.13 66.42 -20.82
C VAL A 112 -15.16 67.48 -21.32
N GLU A 113 -15.15 68.60 -20.62
CA GLU A 113 -14.11 69.62 -20.68
C GLU A 113 -13.27 69.51 -19.40
N ILE A 114 -12.00 69.11 -19.55
CA ILE A 114 -11.06 69.02 -18.43
C ILE A 114 -10.62 70.43 -18.03
N THR A 115 -10.74 70.77 -16.75
CA THR A 115 -10.47 72.12 -16.25
C THR A 115 -9.13 72.23 -15.52
N THR A 116 -8.67 71.17 -14.87
CA THR A 116 -7.40 71.19 -14.14
C THR A 116 -6.83 69.80 -13.89
N LEU A 117 -5.51 69.75 -13.64
CA LEU A 117 -4.86 68.64 -12.94
C LEU A 117 -5.12 68.75 -11.43
N LEU A 118 -5.24 67.62 -10.72
CA LEU A 118 -5.40 67.57 -9.26
C LEU A 118 -4.18 66.95 -8.57
N ALA A 119 -3.66 65.85 -9.13
CA ALA A 119 -2.53 65.12 -8.57
C ALA A 119 -1.71 64.41 -9.66
N VAL A 120 -0.45 64.16 -9.34
CA VAL A 120 0.46 63.29 -10.09
C VAL A 120 0.89 62.17 -9.18
N GLU A 121 0.62 60.93 -9.57
CA GLU A 121 0.99 59.74 -8.82
C GLU A 121 2.05 58.96 -9.58
N THR A 122 3.05 58.46 -8.86
CA THR A 122 4.22 57.83 -9.49
C THR A 122 4.57 56.51 -8.81
N ALA A 123 4.81 55.47 -9.61
CA ALA A 123 5.22 54.14 -9.14
C ALA A 123 6.69 53.83 -9.49
N GLY A 124 7.41 54.83 -10.02
CA GLY A 124 8.78 54.76 -10.54
C GLY A 124 9.05 55.96 -11.44
N GLY A 125 10.17 55.98 -12.15
CA GLY A 125 10.52 57.04 -13.10
C GLY A 125 9.98 56.81 -14.52
N SER A 126 9.35 55.65 -14.74
CA SER A 126 8.75 55.24 -16.01
C SER A 126 7.23 55.02 -15.95
N TRP A 127 6.59 55.29 -14.80
CA TRP A 127 5.14 55.14 -14.64
C TRP A 127 4.55 56.35 -13.90
N PHE A 128 3.59 57.01 -14.55
CA PHE A 128 2.92 58.21 -14.02
C PHE A 128 1.42 58.10 -14.24
N ARG A 129 0.63 58.51 -13.24
CA ARG A 129 -0.81 58.69 -13.36
C ARG A 129 -1.18 60.15 -13.09
N PHE A 130 -1.83 60.78 -14.06
CA PHE A 130 -2.33 62.14 -14.01
C PHE A 130 -3.80 62.13 -13.63
N VAL A 131 -4.10 62.69 -12.46
CA VAL A 131 -5.48 62.76 -11.95
C VAL A 131 -6.10 64.08 -12.40
N LEU A 132 -7.11 64.01 -13.25
CA LEU A 132 -7.75 65.15 -13.90
C LEU A 132 -9.18 65.34 -13.38
N THR A 133 -9.70 66.56 -13.46
CA THR A 133 -11.12 66.84 -13.21
C THR A 133 -11.66 67.85 -14.23
N GLY A 134 -12.97 67.90 -14.36
CA GLY A 134 -13.63 68.68 -15.41
C GLY A 134 -15.15 68.74 -15.27
N ASN A 135 -15.78 69.36 -16.26
CA ASN A 135 -17.24 69.48 -16.35
C ASN A 135 -17.77 68.67 -17.53
N VAL A 136 -18.98 68.13 -17.39
CA VAL A 136 -19.69 67.47 -18.49
C VAL A 136 -20.28 68.55 -19.40
N ILE A 137 -19.98 68.46 -20.70
CA ILE A 137 -20.43 69.42 -21.73
C ILE A 137 -21.42 68.79 -22.73
N GLY A 138 -21.62 67.47 -22.68
CA GLY A 138 -22.59 66.75 -23.51
C GLY A 138 -22.41 65.23 -23.43
N GLY A 139 -23.04 64.49 -24.36
CA GLY A 139 -23.02 63.03 -24.38
C GLY A 139 -24.13 62.40 -23.53
N GLU A 140 -24.25 61.08 -23.61
CA GLU A 140 -25.24 60.29 -22.87
C GLU A 140 -24.52 59.20 -22.07
N LEU A 141 -24.97 58.97 -20.84
CA LEU A 141 -24.33 58.01 -19.95
C LEU A 141 -24.52 56.58 -20.48
N LYS A 142 -23.41 55.87 -20.66
CA LYS A 142 -23.36 54.52 -21.24
C LYS A 142 -24.11 53.52 -20.37
N THR A 143 -25.09 52.85 -20.98
CA THR A 143 -25.92 51.81 -20.33
C THR A 143 -25.39 50.40 -20.62
N PRO A 144 -25.80 49.37 -19.85
CA PRO A 144 -25.43 47.98 -20.13
C PRO A 144 -25.74 47.49 -21.56
N SER A 145 -26.71 48.11 -22.24
CA SER A 145 -27.06 47.78 -23.62
C SER A 145 -26.03 48.27 -24.65
N GLN A 146 -25.15 49.18 -24.24
CA GLN A 146 -24.08 49.78 -25.04
C GLN A 146 -22.69 49.28 -24.59
N ALA A 147 -22.65 48.14 -23.87
CA ALA A 147 -21.41 47.53 -23.41
C ALA A 147 -20.49 47.17 -24.57
N ASP A 148 -19.19 47.45 -24.42
CA ASP A 148 -18.15 47.11 -25.39
C ASP A 148 -16.88 46.59 -24.68
N GLN A 149 -15.76 46.57 -25.39
CA GLN A 149 -14.49 46.05 -24.86
C GLN A 149 -13.88 46.94 -23.77
N GLU A 150 -14.26 48.22 -23.70
CA GLU A 150 -13.70 49.17 -22.72
C GLU A 150 -14.52 49.15 -21.42
N SER A 151 -15.85 49.19 -21.52
CA SER A 151 -16.71 49.25 -20.33
C SER A 151 -18.10 48.67 -20.52
N ILE A 152 -18.68 48.15 -19.42
CA ILE A 152 -20.02 47.58 -19.39
C ILE A 152 -21.08 48.68 -19.28
N GLN A 153 -20.88 49.64 -18.37
CA GLN A 153 -21.78 50.76 -18.11
C GLN A 153 -21.06 51.84 -17.31
N ALA A 154 -21.68 53.02 -17.20
CA ALA A 154 -21.27 54.07 -16.27
C ALA A 154 -22.43 54.54 -15.39
N LYS A 155 -22.11 55.02 -14.18
CA LYS A 155 -23.10 55.47 -13.20
C LYS A 155 -22.56 56.61 -12.33
N TRP A 156 -23.43 57.53 -11.94
CA TRP A 156 -23.19 58.49 -10.87
C TRP A 156 -23.34 57.82 -9.49
N CYS A 157 -22.33 57.96 -8.64
CA CYS A 157 -22.29 57.31 -7.33
C CYS A 157 -21.98 58.31 -6.21
N GLN A 158 -22.85 58.37 -5.21
CA GLN A 158 -22.63 59.18 -4.02
C GLN A 158 -21.75 58.46 -2.99
N ASN A 159 -22.04 57.19 -2.71
CA ASN A 159 -21.33 56.38 -1.71
C ASN A 159 -20.59 55.21 -2.36
N LEU A 160 -19.27 55.35 -2.50
CA LEU A 160 -18.43 54.35 -3.16
C LEU A 160 -18.35 53.02 -2.40
N ASN A 161 -18.68 52.98 -1.11
CA ASN A 161 -18.69 51.75 -0.32
C ASN A 161 -19.80 50.78 -0.75
N GLU A 162 -20.80 51.24 -1.50
CA GLU A 162 -21.88 50.42 -2.04
C GLU A 162 -21.48 49.72 -3.35
N LEU A 163 -20.32 50.09 -3.92
CA LEU A 163 -19.81 49.50 -5.14
C LEU A 163 -18.71 48.48 -4.86
N SER A 164 -18.67 47.42 -5.66
CA SER A 164 -17.52 46.51 -5.68
C SER A 164 -16.39 47.15 -6.50
N LEU A 165 -15.50 47.87 -5.82
CA LEU A 165 -14.42 48.60 -6.48
C LEU A 165 -13.33 47.64 -7.04
N ARG A 166 -12.76 48.01 -8.20
CA ARG A 166 -11.58 47.33 -8.78
C ARG A 166 -10.39 47.43 -7.83
N ALA A 167 -10.16 48.62 -7.28
CA ALA A 167 -9.15 48.89 -6.27
C ALA A 167 -9.56 50.12 -5.43
N ASN A 168 -9.11 50.15 -4.16
CA ASN A 168 -9.43 51.23 -3.21
C ASN A 168 -8.48 52.44 -3.33
N ASP A 169 -7.53 52.41 -4.27
CA ASP A 169 -6.56 53.49 -4.50
C ASP A 169 -7.20 54.78 -5.03
N ILE A 170 -8.43 54.70 -5.54
CA ILE A 170 -9.19 55.86 -6.03
C ILE A 170 -9.85 56.69 -4.94
N LEU A 171 -10.00 56.15 -3.72
CA LEU A 171 -10.73 56.84 -2.65
C LEU A 171 -10.09 58.19 -2.24
N PRO A 172 -8.75 58.30 -2.06
CA PRO A 172 -8.12 59.57 -1.70
C PRO A 172 -8.26 60.62 -2.80
N VAL A 173 -8.13 60.23 -4.06
CA VAL A 173 -8.22 61.16 -5.20
C VAL A 173 -9.66 61.60 -5.48
N VAL A 174 -10.66 60.76 -5.17
CA VAL A 174 -12.08 61.16 -5.17
C VAL A 174 -12.36 62.20 -4.10
N GLU A 175 -11.86 61.99 -2.89
CA GLU A 175 -12.04 62.94 -1.80
C GLU A 175 -11.31 64.26 -2.11
N LEU A 176 -10.13 64.21 -2.74
CA LEU A 176 -9.43 65.38 -3.23
C LEU A 176 -10.28 66.17 -4.23
N ALA A 177 -10.88 65.52 -5.22
CA ALA A 177 -11.74 66.16 -6.21
C ALA A 177 -13.02 66.76 -5.61
N ARG A 178 -13.65 66.06 -4.65
CA ARG A 178 -14.81 66.59 -3.91
C ARG A 178 -14.46 67.85 -3.12
N ASN A 179 -13.32 67.84 -2.44
CA ASN A 179 -12.84 69.01 -1.70
C ASN A 179 -12.46 70.15 -2.65
N TYR A 180 -11.90 69.84 -3.82
CA TYR A 180 -11.65 70.81 -4.88
C TYR A 180 -12.95 71.45 -5.36
N ARG A 181 -13.99 70.66 -5.65
CA ARG A 181 -15.30 71.18 -6.12
C ARG A 181 -15.99 72.06 -5.08
N LYS A 182 -15.83 71.76 -3.78
CA LYS A 182 -16.41 72.55 -2.67
C LYS A 182 -15.67 73.85 -2.37
N ARG A 183 -14.49 74.09 -2.96
CA ARG A 183 -13.67 75.27 -2.67
C ARG A 183 -14.40 76.57 -3.06
N VAL A 184 -14.10 77.64 -2.34
CA VAL A 184 -14.54 78.98 -2.75
C VAL A 184 -13.74 79.39 -4.00
N PRO A 185 -14.37 79.96 -5.04
CA PRO A 185 -13.63 80.49 -6.19
C PRO A 185 -12.53 81.47 -5.72
N LYS A 186 -11.29 81.25 -6.17
CA LYS A 186 -10.07 81.98 -5.76
C LYS A 186 -9.59 81.74 -4.31
N ASP A 187 -9.93 80.61 -3.68
CA ASP A 187 -9.35 80.20 -2.40
C ASP A 187 -7.80 80.12 -2.49
N PRO A 188 -7.05 80.88 -1.67
CA PRO A 188 -5.58 80.86 -1.69
C PRO A 188 -4.96 79.52 -1.26
N ASN A 189 -5.73 78.62 -0.65
CA ASN A 189 -5.26 77.30 -0.25
C ASN A 189 -5.30 76.25 -1.37
N TRP A 190 -5.86 76.59 -2.53
CA TRP A 190 -5.98 75.72 -3.69
C TRP A 190 -5.27 76.29 -4.90
N HIS A 191 -4.70 75.40 -5.72
CA HIS A 191 -4.16 75.79 -7.02
C HIS A 191 -5.27 76.34 -7.92
N ARG A 192 -4.88 77.21 -8.86
CA ARG A 192 -5.78 77.70 -9.91
C ARG A 192 -6.11 76.57 -10.89
N GLU A 193 -7.11 76.79 -11.74
CA GLU A 193 -7.41 75.89 -12.85
C GLU A 193 -6.26 75.95 -13.84
N ILE A 194 -5.40 74.93 -13.80
CA ILE A 194 -4.17 74.85 -14.55
C ILE A 194 -4.13 73.48 -15.23
N LEU A 195 -3.96 73.50 -16.55
CA LEU A 195 -3.77 72.31 -17.37
C LEU A 195 -2.28 72.09 -17.67
N PRO A 196 -1.87 70.85 -18.00
CA PRO A 196 -0.54 70.59 -18.51
C PRO A 196 -0.19 71.47 -19.73
N ALA A 197 0.96 72.13 -19.69
CA ALA A 197 1.41 73.02 -20.76
C ALA A 197 1.88 72.23 -21.98
N ARG A 198 1.49 72.67 -23.17
CA ARG A 198 1.86 72.03 -24.45
C ARG A 198 3.29 72.38 -24.85
N LYS A 199 4.26 71.66 -24.28
CA LYS A 199 5.68 71.76 -24.62
C LYS A 199 6.29 70.36 -24.73
N ALA A 200 6.96 70.11 -25.86
CA ALA A 200 7.58 68.83 -26.17
C ALA A 200 8.94 68.72 -25.46
N HIS A 201 9.24 67.53 -24.92
CA HIS A 201 10.49 67.21 -24.24
C HIS A 201 11.05 65.87 -24.73
N TYR A 202 12.37 65.72 -24.85
CA TYR A 202 12.99 64.46 -25.29
C TYR A 202 13.19 63.45 -24.15
N LYS A 203 13.25 63.93 -22.90
CA LYS A 203 13.46 63.12 -21.71
C LYS A 203 12.41 63.45 -20.65
N ASN A 204 12.35 62.63 -19.60
CA ASN A 204 11.59 62.95 -18.40
C ASN A 204 12.44 63.80 -17.48
N TYR A 205 12.03 65.03 -17.22
CA TYR A 205 12.72 65.99 -16.37
C TYR A 205 11.97 66.25 -15.07
N LEU A 206 12.73 66.44 -13.99
CA LEU A 206 12.26 66.99 -12.73
C LEU A 206 12.96 68.34 -12.53
N ARG A 207 12.20 69.42 -12.71
CA ARG A 207 12.65 70.79 -12.42
C ARG A 207 12.26 71.12 -10.98
N VAL A 208 13.18 71.68 -10.21
CA VAL A 208 12.97 71.96 -8.80
C VAL A 208 13.01 73.46 -8.55
N VAL A 209 11.91 74.00 -8.02
CA VAL A 209 11.87 75.36 -7.47
C VAL A 209 12.12 75.23 -5.98
N VAL A 210 13.36 75.42 -5.54
CA VAL A 210 13.71 75.38 -4.12
C VAL A 210 13.48 76.76 -3.51
N ALA A 211 12.55 76.86 -2.56
CA ALA A 211 12.22 78.07 -1.85
C ALA A 211 12.81 78.06 -0.43
N ILE A 212 13.44 79.16 -0.03
CA ILE A 212 13.97 79.37 1.32
C ILE A 212 13.63 80.78 1.81
N LYS A 213 13.50 80.93 3.13
CA LYS A 213 13.10 82.20 3.74
C LYS A 213 14.30 82.86 4.45
N ASN A 214 14.46 84.15 4.28
CA ASN A 214 15.35 84.96 5.12
C ASN A 214 14.65 85.31 6.43
N LYS A 215 15.27 85.00 7.57
CA LYS A 215 14.63 85.17 8.88
C LYS A 215 14.46 86.65 9.26
N THR A 216 15.37 87.50 8.78
CA THR A 216 15.46 88.91 9.14
C THR A 216 14.55 89.77 8.26
N THR A 217 14.58 89.57 6.94
CA THR A 217 13.81 90.38 5.98
C THR A 217 12.44 89.80 5.65
N ASN A 218 12.18 88.56 6.07
CA ASN A 218 10.97 87.80 5.75
C ASN A 218 10.78 87.57 4.23
N GLN A 219 11.78 87.88 3.40
CA GLN A 219 11.79 87.65 1.95
C GLN A 219 12.04 86.19 1.61
N VAL A 220 11.45 85.74 0.50
CA VAL A 220 11.65 84.40 -0.05
C VAL A 220 12.70 84.46 -1.16
N TYR A 221 13.64 83.53 -1.11
CA TYR A 221 14.67 83.31 -2.12
C TYR A 221 14.38 82.00 -2.86
N VAL A 222 14.75 81.95 -4.14
CA VAL A 222 14.71 80.72 -4.95
C VAL A 222 16.10 80.32 -5.41
N LEU A 223 16.34 79.01 -5.49
CA LEU A 223 17.61 78.48 -5.98
C LEU A 223 17.65 78.50 -7.51
N LEU A 224 18.74 78.99 -8.09
CA LEU A 224 19.01 78.98 -9.52
C LEU A 224 20.32 78.24 -9.80
N SER A 225 20.36 77.45 -10.87
CA SER A 225 21.59 76.86 -11.40
C SER A 225 22.30 77.84 -12.34
N GLU A 226 23.63 77.83 -12.30
CA GLU A 226 24.55 78.56 -13.18
C GLU A 226 25.35 77.63 -14.10
N LYS A 227 25.00 76.33 -14.19
CA LYS A 227 25.83 75.33 -14.91
C LYS A 227 26.03 75.69 -16.40
N THR A 228 25.00 76.18 -17.06
CA THR A 228 24.96 76.49 -18.50
C THR A 228 24.36 77.86 -18.78
N ALA A 229 23.23 78.16 -18.15
CA ALA A 229 22.58 79.47 -18.08
C ALA A 229 21.83 79.59 -16.75
N TYR A 230 21.41 80.80 -16.37
CA TYR A 230 20.52 80.98 -15.22
C TYR A 230 19.18 80.28 -15.50
N HIS A 231 18.93 79.16 -14.83
CA HIS A 231 17.69 78.38 -14.92
C HIS A 231 17.34 77.75 -13.56
N PHE A 232 16.12 77.21 -13.44
CA PHE A 232 15.76 76.44 -12.25
C PHE A 232 16.47 75.08 -12.28
N PRO A 233 17.01 74.60 -11.15
CA PRO A 233 17.71 73.33 -11.10
C PRO A 233 16.90 72.18 -11.70
N THR A 234 17.45 71.47 -12.69
CA THR A 234 16.73 70.46 -13.48
C THR A 234 17.52 69.15 -13.57
N VAL A 235 16.88 68.02 -13.27
CA VAL A 235 17.48 66.67 -13.29
C VAL A 235 16.69 65.73 -14.18
N GLU A 236 17.36 64.78 -14.85
CA GLU A 236 16.69 63.70 -15.56
C GLU A 236 16.08 62.68 -14.57
N ILE A 237 14.81 62.35 -14.75
CA ILE A 237 14.11 61.35 -13.94
C ILE A 237 14.63 59.96 -14.32
N HIS A 238 15.28 59.30 -13.37
CA HIS A 238 15.81 57.95 -13.58
C HIS A 238 14.65 56.93 -13.68
N PRO A 239 14.52 56.15 -14.77
CA PRO A 239 13.34 55.32 -15.03
C PRO A 239 13.12 54.21 -13.98
N GLY A 240 14.22 53.61 -13.49
CA GLY A 240 14.18 52.59 -12.44
C GLY A 240 14.14 53.09 -10.99
N ARG A 241 13.91 54.39 -10.73
CA ARG A 241 13.90 54.96 -9.36
C ARG A 241 12.64 55.78 -9.14
N SER A 242 12.21 55.91 -7.88
CA SER A 242 11.11 56.81 -7.54
C SER A 242 11.53 58.28 -7.70
N ILE A 243 10.54 59.17 -7.88
CA ILE A 243 10.79 60.61 -7.97
C ILE A 243 11.41 61.15 -6.67
N HIS A 244 11.03 60.65 -5.49
CA HIS A 244 11.68 61.06 -4.24
C HIS A 244 13.14 60.62 -4.17
N SER A 245 13.49 59.44 -4.70
CA SER A 245 14.88 59.00 -4.76
C SER A 245 15.69 59.88 -5.71
N THR A 246 15.15 60.20 -6.89
CA THR A 246 15.75 61.14 -7.85
C THR A 246 15.93 62.51 -7.22
N LEU A 247 14.88 63.06 -6.59
CA LEU A 247 14.92 64.35 -5.90
C LEU A 247 15.95 64.34 -4.77
N LYS A 248 15.97 63.32 -3.91
CA LYS A 248 16.92 63.24 -2.79
C LYS A 248 18.36 63.24 -3.28
N LYS A 249 18.67 62.44 -4.31
CA LYS A 249 20.01 62.40 -4.90
C LYS A 249 20.38 63.72 -5.55
N PHE A 250 19.44 64.34 -6.25
CA PHE A 250 19.67 65.65 -6.84
C PHE A 250 19.87 66.73 -5.78
N MET A 251 19.11 66.71 -4.68
CA MET A 251 19.33 67.61 -3.55
C MET A 251 20.72 67.38 -2.92
N ILE A 252 21.19 66.13 -2.80
CA ILE A 252 22.55 65.82 -2.32
C ILE A 252 23.60 66.37 -3.30
N GLU A 253 23.34 66.32 -4.61
CA GLU A 253 24.22 66.92 -5.61
C GLU A 253 24.27 68.46 -5.47
N LEU A 254 23.14 69.10 -5.18
CA LEU A 254 23.05 70.56 -5.03
C LEU A 254 23.66 71.10 -3.71
N PHE A 255 23.50 70.36 -2.60
CA PHE A 255 23.84 70.82 -1.25
C PHE A 255 24.93 69.99 -0.53
N GLY A 256 25.31 68.84 -1.06
CA GLY A 256 26.32 67.95 -0.50
C GLY A 256 25.76 66.95 0.51
N ALA A 257 26.67 66.33 1.26
CA ALA A 257 26.31 65.36 2.29
C ALA A 257 25.44 65.97 3.41
N ASP A 258 25.69 67.24 3.74
CA ASP A 258 24.96 67.99 4.77
C ASP A 258 23.71 68.69 4.20
N LEU A 259 22.76 67.85 3.79
CA LEU A 259 21.53 68.28 3.14
C LEU A 259 20.62 69.10 4.08
N PRO A 260 20.19 70.32 3.70
CA PRO A 260 19.26 71.10 4.52
C PRO A 260 17.94 70.35 4.68
N GLN A 261 17.31 70.49 5.85
CA GLN A 261 16.00 69.90 6.09
C GLN A 261 14.99 70.51 5.11
N HIS A 262 14.50 69.70 4.18
CA HIS A 262 13.62 70.14 3.11
C HIS A 262 12.40 69.22 3.00
N ARG A 263 11.35 69.70 2.33
CA ARG A 263 10.20 68.88 1.94
C ARG A 263 9.75 69.24 0.53
N PRO A 264 9.44 68.26 -0.35
CA PRO A 264 8.65 68.54 -1.53
C PRO A 264 7.24 68.94 -1.09
N HIS A 265 6.77 70.10 -1.57
CA HIS A 265 5.44 70.62 -1.25
C HIS A 265 4.38 70.09 -2.22
N GLY A 266 4.73 70.04 -3.51
CA GLY A 266 3.88 69.49 -4.57
C GLY A 266 4.34 69.96 -5.95
N VAL A 267 3.59 69.58 -7.00
CA VAL A 267 3.88 69.94 -8.39
C VAL A 267 3.24 71.30 -8.71
N LEU A 268 4.01 72.22 -9.27
CA LEU A 268 3.55 73.54 -9.72
C LEU A 268 2.98 73.49 -11.12
N SER A 269 3.67 72.80 -12.04
CA SER A 269 3.28 72.68 -13.43
C SER A 269 3.79 71.37 -14.03
N VAL A 270 3.11 70.93 -15.08
CA VAL A 270 3.48 69.77 -15.91
C VAL A 270 3.58 70.26 -17.35
N GLU A 271 4.68 69.94 -18.02
CA GLU A 271 4.88 70.22 -19.44
C GLU A 271 4.91 68.90 -20.21
N HIS A 272 4.08 68.77 -21.26
CA HIS A 272 4.05 67.60 -22.13
C HIS A 272 3.40 67.95 -23.48
N HIS A 273 4.02 67.52 -24.59
CA HIS A 273 3.43 67.58 -25.92
C HIS A 273 4.12 66.59 -26.87
N THR A 274 3.32 65.92 -27.68
CA THR A 274 3.74 65.03 -28.75
C THR A 274 3.89 65.82 -30.05
N THR A 275 4.97 65.60 -30.80
CA THR A 275 5.14 66.21 -32.14
C THR A 275 5.07 65.13 -33.22
N ASP A 276 3.99 65.13 -33.99
CA ASP A 276 3.82 64.19 -35.10
C ASP A 276 4.82 64.48 -36.24
N GLY A 277 5.58 63.47 -36.65
CA GLY A 277 6.37 63.51 -37.89
C GLY A 277 7.86 63.90 -37.77
N GLN A 278 8.43 64.01 -36.56
CA GLN A 278 9.89 64.17 -36.39
C GLN A 278 10.62 62.82 -36.22
N ALA A 279 11.90 62.78 -36.62
CA ALA A 279 12.73 61.56 -36.60
C ALA A 279 13.00 61.00 -35.18
N ASN A 280 12.80 61.82 -34.14
CA ASN A 280 12.97 61.45 -32.72
C ASN A 280 11.66 61.68 -31.95
N PRO A 281 11.18 60.70 -31.16
CA PRO A 281 9.96 60.85 -30.36
C PRO A 281 10.19 61.86 -29.22
N THR A 282 9.25 62.79 -29.03
CA THR A 282 9.26 63.82 -27.97
C THR A 282 8.21 63.52 -26.89
N ASP A 283 8.11 62.26 -26.50
CA ASP A 283 7.12 61.78 -25.52
C ASP A 283 7.55 62.06 -24.07
N GLY A 284 8.61 62.83 -23.86
CA GLY A 284 9.07 63.21 -22.53
C GLY A 284 8.15 64.22 -21.85
N LEU A 285 8.35 64.41 -20.55
CA LEU A 285 7.66 65.42 -19.76
C LEU A 285 8.61 66.20 -18.87
N CYS A 286 8.18 67.37 -18.40
CA CYS A 286 8.85 68.08 -17.31
C CYS A 286 7.88 68.30 -16.14
N LEU A 287 8.22 67.75 -14.97
CA LEU A 287 7.51 68.05 -13.71
C LEU A 287 8.25 69.16 -12.99
N THR A 288 7.59 70.28 -12.74
CA THR A 288 8.15 71.35 -11.90
C THR A 288 7.65 71.19 -10.47
N VAL A 289 8.54 70.86 -9.53
CA VAL A 289 8.21 70.60 -8.12
C VAL A 289 8.69 71.72 -7.21
N LEU A 290 7.81 72.21 -6.34
CA LEU A 290 8.16 73.15 -5.28
C LEU A 290 8.78 72.39 -4.11
N VAL A 291 9.99 72.78 -3.70
CA VAL A 291 10.68 72.22 -2.53
C VAL A 291 10.93 73.34 -1.52
N ILE A 292 10.57 73.09 -0.26
CA ILE A 292 10.71 74.08 0.81
C ILE A 292 11.85 73.67 1.71
N CYS A 293 12.84 74.54 1.86
CA CYS A 293 13.85 74.44 2.90
C CYS A 293 13.29 75.02 4.21
N ARG A 294 13.34 74.23 5.29
CA ARG A 294 12.91 74.67 6.63
C ARG A 294 13.91 75.61 7.32
N PRO A 295 15.24 75.38 7.22
CA PRO A 295 16.21 76.31 7.76
C PRO A 295 16.13 77.65 7.02
N SER A 296 16.58 78.73 7.67
CA SER A 296 16.68 80.02 7.01
C SER A 296 17.92 80.08 6.13
N ILE A 297 17.93 81.00 5.16
CA ILE A 297 19.01 81.10 4.16
C ILE A 297 20.40 81.26 4.81
N GLU A 298 20.47 81.90 5.98
CA GLU A 298 21.72 82.13 6.71
C GLU A 298 22.38 80.83 7.23
N SER A 299 21.63 79.72 7.31
CA SER A 299 22.12 78.44 7.83
C SER A 299 22.25 77.35 6.75
N VAL A 300 22.23 77.72 5.47
CA VAL A 300 22.35 76.78 4.35
C VAL A 300 23.50 77.18 3.43
N SER A 301 24.54 76.34 3.39
CA SER A 301 25.67 76.48 2.47
C SER A 301 25.39 75.74 1.15
N LEU A 302 25.83 76.31 0.03
CA LEU A 302 25.79 75.69 -1.30
C LEU A 302 27.17 75.09 -1.63
N ILE A 303 27.21 73.95 -2.33
CA ILE A 303 28.48 73.25 -2.67
C ILE A 303 28.82 73.24 -4.16
N GLY A 304 27.94 73.79 -5.01
CA GLY A 304 28.04 73.70 -6.47
C GLY A 304 27.75 75.02 -7.18
N LYS A 305 27.50 74.96 -8.50
CA LYS A 305 27.18 76.11 -9.36
C LYS A 305 25.72 76.56 -9.21
N CYS A 306 25.28 76.86 -7.99
CA CYS A 306 23.94 77.37 -7.72
C CYS A 306 24.01 78.65 -6.90
N ILE A 307 23.03 79.54 -7.10
CA ILE A 307 22.90 80.79 -6.35
C ILE A 307 21.49 80.95 -5.79
N TRP A 308 21.38 81.65 -4.66
CA TRP A 308 20.10 82.12 -4.15
C TRP A 308 19.73 83.45 -4.80
N HIS A 309 18.54 83.50 -5.41
CA HIS A 309 17.99 84.70 -6.02
C HIS A 309 16.87 85.27 -5.14
N GLU A 310 17.00 86.53 -4.73
CA GLU A 310 15.98 87.25 -3.98
C GLU A 310 14.80 87.60 -4.88
N LEU A 311 13.58 87.25 -4.45
CA LEU A 311 12.36 87.59 -5.18
C LEU A 311 11.88 89.00 -4.86
N SER A 312 11.29 89.67 -5.85
CA SER A 312 10.52 90.89 -5.67
C SER A 312 9.39 90.70 -4.65
N LYS A 313 9.02 91.76 -3.93
CA LYS A 313 8.05 91.70 -2.82
C LYS A 313 6.72 91.04 -3.20
N ASP A 314 6.22 91.31 -4.41
CA ASP A 314 4.97 90.73 -4.92
C ASP A 314 5.10 89.21 -5.12
N LEU A 315 6.18 88.78 -5.78
CA LEU A 315 6.43 87.39 -6.10
C LEU A 315 6.77 86.56 -4.85
N SER A 316 7.50 87.16 -3.92
CA SER A 316 7.78 86.65 -2.57
C SER A 316 6.48 86.36 -1.81
N ALA A 317 5.51 87.27 -1.83
CA ALA A 317 4.19 87.06 -1.23
C ALA A 317 3.38 85.96 -1.94
N ARG A 318 3.37 85.95 -3.28
CA ARG A 318 2.70 84.91 -4.09
C ARG A 318 3.22 83.51 -3.76
N LEU A 319 4.54 83.34 -3.72
CA LEU A 319 5.17 82.05 -3.42
C LEU A 319 4.97 81.65 -1.95
N ALA A 320 5.02 82.60 -1.01
CA ALA A 320 4.74 82.34 0.40
C ALA A 320 3.30 81.84 0.63
N MET A 321 2.32 82.38 -0.10
CA MET A 321 0.93 81.86 -0.07
C MET A 321 0.86 80.43 -0.60
N ALA A 322 1.54 80.13 -1.71
CA ALA A 322 1.60 78.77 -2.26
C ALA A 322 2.24 77.77 -1.29
N VAL A 323 3.27 78.20 -0.54
CA VAL A 323 3.93 77.40 0.50
C VAL A 323 3.04 77.17 1.72
N ALA A 324 2.17 78.13 2.07
CA ALA A 324 1.26 78.03 3.21
C ALA A 324 0.03 77.15 2.91
N GLY A 325 -0.49 77.21 1.67
CA GLY A 325 -1.65 76.43 1.24
C GLY A 325 -1.31 74.96 1.00
N LYS A 326 -2.01 74.05 1.70
CA LYS A 326 -1.80 72.59 1.57
C LYS A 326 -2.10 72.06 0.17
N ASN A 327 -3.07 72.64 -0.53
CA ASN A 327 -3.48 72.22 -1.88
C ASN A 327 -3.17 73.29 -2.94
N ALA A 328 -2.30 74.26 -2.61
CA ALA A 328 -1.92 75.34 -3.52
C ALA A 328 -1.02 74.87 -4.68
N THR A 329 -0.57 73.62 -4.63
CA THR A 329 0.17 72.89 -5.67
C THR A 329 -0.51 71.54 -5.89
N PHE A 330 -0.34 70.92 -7.07
CA PHE A 330 -0.86 69.57 -7.30
C PHE A 330 -0.17 68.57 -6.38
N GLN A 331 -0.92 67.60 -5.86
CA GLN A 331 -0.36 66.60 -4.95
C GLN A 331 0.59 65.66 -5.71
N LEU A 332 1.75 65.35 -5.11
CA LEU A 332 2.70 64.35 -5.61
C LEU A 332 2.71 63.17 -4.64
N HIS A 333 2.06 62.06 -4.99
CA HIS A 333 2.06 60.84 -4.16
C HIS A 333 3.19 59.88 -4.55
N VAL A 334 3.93 59.42 -3.53
CA VAL A 334 4.96 58.38 -3.63
C VAL A 334 4.73 57.40 -2.46
N ASN A 335 4.72 56.09 -2.74
CA ASN A 335 4.25 55.06 -1.79
C ASN A 335 5.07 54.91 -0.49
N SER A 336 4.40 54.36 0.53
CA SER A 336 4.60 54.43 2.00
C SER A 336 5.86 53.77 2.60
N THR A 337 6.45 54.39 3.65
CA THR A 337 7.60 53.83 4.41
C THR A 337 7.18 53.00 5.64
N PHE A 338 8.11 52.21 6.22
CA PHE A 338 7.85 51.47 7.48
C PHE A 338 7.37 52.39 8.61
N GLU A 339 7.99 53.57 8.77
CA GLU A 339 7.70 54.50 9.88
C GLU A 339 6.26 55.03 9.81
N ASP A 340 5.68 55.13 8.60
CA ASP A 340 4.32 55.61 8.39
C ASP A 340 3.26 54.53 8.64
N LYS A 341 3.62 53.24 8.47
CA LYS A 341 2.66 52.12 8.48
C LYS A 341 2.75 51.23 9.71
N TRP A 342 3.92 51.12 10.36
CA TRP A 342 4.07 50.29 11.57
C TRP A 342 3.16 50.72 12.74
N PRO A 343 2.95 52.03 13.01
CA PRO A 343 2.04 52.46 14.07
C PRO A 343 0.59 51.98 13.90
N SER A 344 0.11 51.79 12.66
CA SER A 344 -1.21 51.24 12.37
C SER A 344 -1.23 49.71 12.30
N MET A 345 -0.13 49.06 11.92
CA MET A 345 -0.03 47.59 11.89
C MET A 345 0.11 46.97 13.29
N ARG A 346 0.93 47.58 14.16
CA ARG A 346 1.30 47.02 15.47
C ARG A 346 0.09 46.69 16.38
N PRO A 347 -0.95 47.54 16.50
CA PRO A 347 -2.12 47.21 17.33
C PRO A 347 -2.81 45.93 16.86
N VAL A 348 -2.97 45.75 15.54
CA VAL A 348 -3.59 44.55 14.95
C VAL A 348 -2.73 43.32 15.24
N VAL A 349 -1.40 43.42 15.12
CA VAL A 349 -0.45 42.34 15.47
C VAL A 349 -0.56 41.95 16.95
N LEU A 350 -0.66 42.93 17.85
CA LEU A 350 -0.83 42.67 19.28
C LEU A 350 -2.20 42.03 19.59
N SER A 351 -3.27 42.46 18.92
CA SER A 351 -4.59 41.86 19.06
C SER A 351 -4.61 40.42 18.55
N LEU A 352 -3.91 40.11 17.45
CA LEU A 352 -3.69 38.73 17.01
C LEU A 352 -2.96 37.90 18.08
N LEU A 353 -1.81 38.36 18.56
CA LEU A 353 -1.05 37.67 19.62
C LEU A 353 -1.88 37.38 20.89
N LYS A 354 -2.78 38.30 21.26
CA LYS A 354 -3.65 38.18 22.44
C LYS A 354 -4.96 37.42 22.19
N GLN A 355 -5.21 36.96 20.97
CA GLN A 355 -6.49 36.36 20.54
C GLN A 355 -7.70 37.31 20.70
N GLU A 356 -7.48 38.61 20.54
CA GLU A 356 -8.55 39.61 20.50
C GLU A 356 -9.23 39.60 19.13
N ARG A 357 -10.45 40.16 19.05
CA ARG A 357 -11.23 40.17 17.82
C ARG A 357 -10.59 41.10 16.79
N VAL A 358 -10.18 40.54 15.65
CA VAL A 358 -9.70 41.29 14.48
C VAL A 358 -10.70 41.12 13.34
N THR A 359 -11.16 42.23 12.78
CA THR A 359 -12.15 42.28 11.70
C THR A 359 -11.52 41.88 10.35
N PRO A 360 -12.32 41.41 9.38
CA PRO A 360 -11.82 41.14 8.03
C PRO A 360 -11.14 42.36 7.37
N SER A 361 -11.61 43.57 7.68
CA SER A 361 -11.02 44.82 7.19
C SER A 361 -9.61 45.03 7.74
N GLU A 362 -9.43 44.89 9.06
CA GLU A 362 -8.11 45.01 9.71
C GLU A 362 -7.13 43.95 9.21
N TRP A 363 -7.60 42.73 8.94
CA TRP A 363 -6.80 41.69 8.30
C TRP A 363 -6.33 42.11 6.91
N GLN A 364 -7.24 42.55 6.04
CA GLN A 364 -6.91 43.01 4.69
C GLN A 364 -5.95 44.21 4.69
N GLU A 365 -6.16 45.16 5.61
CA GLU A 365 -5.28 46.29 5.80
C GLU A 365 -3.90 45.86 6.28
N LEU A 366 -3.80 44.90 7.20
CA LEU A 366 -2.51 44.35 7.64
C LEU A 366 -1.77 43.63 6.50
N PHE A 367 -2.46 42.78 5.73
CA PHE A 367 -1.89 42.13 4.54
C PHE A 367 -1.35 43.16 3.55
N PHE A 368 -2.16 44.18 3.25
CA PHE A 368 -1.81 45.22 2.30
C PHE A 368 -0.65 46.09 2.79
N ALA A 369 -0.66 46.49 4.06
CA ALA A 369 0.39 47.30 4.66
C ALA A 369 1.72 46.55 4.72
N VAL A 370 1.73 45.28 5.13
CA VAL A 370 2.94 44.43 5.12
C VAL A 370 3.46 44.28 3.71
N HIS A 371 2.60 44.04 2.72
CA HIS A 371 2.99 43.96 1.31
C HIS A 371 3.64 45.25 0.80
N LEU A 372 3.01 46.40 1.06
CA LEU A 372 3.52 47.70 0.64
C LEU A 372 4.87 48.02 1.26
N VAL A 373 5.03 47.83 2.58
CA VAL A 373 6.30 48.11 3.25
C VAL A 373 7.39 47.14 2.76
N CYS A 374 7.07 45.87 2.51
CA CYS A 374 8.04 44.92 1.96
C CYS A 374 8.43 45.21 0.49
N LEU A 375 7.61 45.94 -0.26
CA LEU A 375 7.82 46.25 -1.67
C LEU A 375 8.53 47.59 -1.88
N TRP A 376 8.20 48.60 -1.07
CA TRP A 376 8.59 49.99 -1.30
C TRP A 376 9.63 50.55 -0.31
N ASP A 377 9.90 49.88 0.81
CA ASP A 377 10.96 50.22 1.76
C ASP A 377 12.05 49.15 1.75
N ASP A 378 13.25 49.49 1.24
CA ASP A 378 14.39 48.55 1.14
C ASP A 378 14.82 47.95 2.49
N LYS A 379 14.59 48.69 3.60
CA LYS A 379 14.84 48.24 4.99
C LYS A 379 13.57 47.74 5.69
N GLY A 380 12.42 47.88 5.06
CA GLY A 380 11.10 47.51 5.58
C GLY A 380 11.00 46.07 6.07
N PRO A 381 11.39 45.05 5.27
CA PRO A 381 11.38 43.65 5.70
C PRO A 381 12.16 43.40 7.00
N LEU A 382 13.39 43.92 7.12
CA LEU A 382 14.22 43.72 8.32
C LEU A 382 13.60 44.38 9.56
N LYS A 383 13.10 45.61 9.42
CA LYS A 383 12.45 46.35 10.51
C LYS A 383 11.15 45.69 11.00
N ILE A 384 10.34 45.14 10.08
CA ILE A 384 9.14 44.36 10.43
C ILE A 384 9.54 43.13 11.23
N HIS A 385 10.56 42.38 10.79
CA HIS A 385 11.01 41.18 11.48
C HIS A 385 11.52 41.48 12.91
N GLU A 386 12.39 42.49 13.08
CA GLU A 386 12.90 42.88 14.40
C GLU A 386 11.80 43.35 15.36
N SER A 387 10.84 44.15 14.86
CA SER A 387 9.74 44.66 15.68
C SER A 387 8.77 43.55 16.09
N LEU A 388 8.47 42.63 15.16
CA LEU A 388 7.64 41.46 15.42
C LEU A 388 8.31 40.52 16.44
N GLN A 389 9.63 40.33 16.37
CA GLN A 389 10.39 39.55 17.34
C GLN A 389 10.27 40.11 18.76
N GLN A 390 10.36 41.43 18.93
CA GLN A 390 10.21 42.07 20.24
C GLN A 390 8.82 41.83 20.84
N ASP A 391 7.76 42.00 20.04
CA ASP A 391 6.38 41.83 20.50
C ASP A 391 6.07 40.34 20.83
N ILE A 392 6.58 39.38 20.05
CA ILE A 392 6.46 37.93 20.33
C ILE A 392 7.15 37.56 21.65
N VAL A 393 8.40 38.02 21.85
CA VAL A 393 9.17 37.71 23.07
C VAL A 393 8.51 38.32 24.30
N ALA A 394 7.96 39.53 24.19
CA ALA A 394 7.22 40.17 25.28
C ALA A 394 5.96 39.37 25.66
N TYR A 395 5.21 38.88 24.66
CA TYR A 395 4.04 38.03 24.88
C TYR A 395 4.41 36.72 25.59
N ILE A 396 5.46 36.05 25.15
CA ILE A 396 5.92 34.77 25.74
C ILE A 396 6.39 34.96 27.18
N LYS A 397 7.09 36.06 27.51
CA LYS A 397 7.45 36.38 28.89
C LYS A 397 6.23 36.54 29.81
N GLN A 398 5.15 37.13 29.32
CA GLN A 398 3.91 37.23 30.10
C GLN A 398 3.27 35.86 30.33
N ALA A 399 3.27 34.99 29.32
CA ALA A 399 2.80 33.60 29.45
C ALA A 399 3.68 32.82 30.46
N GLN A 400 5.00 32.99 30.39
CA GLN A 400 5.96 32.39 31.32
C GLN A 400 5.64 32.77 32.78
N CYS A 401 5.40 34.05 33.07
CA CYS A 401 5.02 34.50 34.43
C CYS A 401 3.74 33.83 34.93
N ARG A 402 2.72 33.66 34.07
CA ARG A 402 1.45 33.00 34.43
C ARG A 402 1.62 31.51 34.72
N VAL A 403 2.43 30.81 33.94
CA VAL A 403 2.69 29.37 34.11
C VAL A 403 3.54 29.12 35.36
N LEU A 404 4.64 29.87 35.54
CA LEU A 404 5.58 29.68 36.65
C LEU A 404 5.06 30.19 38.00
N ALA A 405 3.97 30.95 38.02
CA ALA A 405 3.31 31.34 39.27
C ALA A 405 2.69 30.17 40.04
N GLN A 406 2.43 29.04 39.38
CA GLN A 406 1.81 27.86 40.00
C GLN A 406 2.85 26.97 40.69
N ARG A 407 2.66 26.71 42.00
CA ARG A 407 3.54 25.83 42.79
C ARG A 407 3.16 24.35 42.69
N GLU A 408 1.86 24.06 42.61
CA GLU A 408 1.33 22.70 42.52
C GLU A 408 1.48 22.12 41.09
N GLU A 409 1.87 20.86 40.96
CA GLU A 409 2.13 20.20 39.67
C GLU A 409 0.91 20.15 38.75
N GLN A 410 -0.26 19.79 39.27
CA GLN A 410 -1.50 19.73 38.49
C GLN A 410 -2.00 21.12 38.06
N ALA A 411 -1.88 22.12 38.93
CA ALA A 411 -2.21 23.50 38.60
C ALA A 411 -1.24 24.07 37.55
N LEU A 412 0.04 23.73 37.64
CA LEU A 412 1.07 24.10 36.66
C LEU A 412 0.79 23.49 35.29
N LEU A 413 0.44 22.20 35.23
CA LEU A 413 0.05 21.53 33.99
C LEU A 413 -1.16 22.20 33.35
N LYS A 414 -2.23 22.47 34.12
CA LYS A 414 -3.42 23.17 33.61
C LYS A 414 -3.08 24.58 33.09
N ALA A 415 -2.31 25.35 33.85
CA ALA A 415 -1.89 26.69 33.45
C ALA A 415 -1.04 26.67 32.17
N TYR A 416 -0.10 25.72 32.06
CA TYR A 416 0.73 25.53 30.87
C TYR A 416 -0.13 25.21 29.65
N ILE A 417 -1.07 24.26 29.75
CA ILE A 417 -1.91 23.84 28.61
C ILE A 417 -2.85 24.95 28.14
N VAL A 418 -3.40 25.74 29.07
CA VAL A 418 -4.22 26.92 28.73
C VAL A 418 -3.40 27.92 27.90
N GLU A 419 -2.17 28.22 28.32
CA GLU A 419 -1.32 29.18 27.62
C GLU A 419 -0.73 28.60 26.32
N TRP A 420 -0.38 27.31 26.31
CA TRP A 420 0.10 26.58 25.13
C TRP A 420 -0.95 26.58 24.02
N ARG A 421 -2.22 26.30 24.32
CA ARG A 421 -3.30 26.32 23.33
C ARG A 421 -3.52 27.69 22.72
N LYS A 422 -3.48 28.74 23.55
CA LYS A 422 -3.58 30.12 23.07
C LYS A 422 -2.42 30.41 22.12
N PHE A 423 -1.21 30.12 22.55
CA PHE A 423 0.01 30.33 21.79
C PHE A 423 0.05 29.53 20.47
N PHE A 424 -0.25 28.23 20.51
CA PHE A 424 -0.22 27.33 19.35
C PHE A 424 -1.27 27.69 18.31
N THR A 425 -2.45 28.14 18.75
CA THR A 425 -3.45 28.70 17.84
C THR A 425 -2.87 29.94 17.14
N GLN A 426 -2.23 30.84 17.89
CA GLN A 426 -1.64 32.04 17.31
C GLN A 426 -0.43 31.79 16.42
N SER A 427 0.36 30.74 16.66
CA SER A 427 1.47 30.39 15.78
C SER A 427 1.03 29.90 14.40
N ASN A 428 -0.25 29.55 14.22
CA ASN A 428 -0.83 29.22 12.91
C ASN A 428 -1.44 30.44 12.20
N TYR A 429 -1.99 31.41 12.96
CA TYR A 429 -2.66 32.59 12.37
C TYR A 429 -1.71 33.77 12.17
N LEU A 430 -0.84 34.06 13.13
CA LEU A 430 0.07 35.20 13.08
C LEU A 430 0.98 35.20 11.85
N PRO A 431 1.48 34.07 11.32
CA PRO A 431 2.27 34.06 10.09
C PRO A 431 1.56 34.54 8.82
N LEU A 432 0.23 34.39 8.74
CA LEU A 432 -0.52 34.59 7.49
C LEU A 432 -0.31 35.96 6.83
N PRO A 433 -0.41 37.12 7.54
CA PRO A 433 -0.16 38.44 6.97
C PRO A 433 1.29 38.66 6.52
N PHE A 434 2.23 37.86 7.01
CA PHE A 434 3.67 38.04 6.81
C PHE A 434 4.26 37.11 5.75
N ALA A 435 3.45 36.37 4.98
CA ALA A 435 3.97 35.52 3.90
C ALA A 435 4.86 36.29 2.88
N LYS A 436 4.55 37.58 2.63
CA LYS A 436 5.38 38.42 1.73
C LYS A 436 6.76 38.73 2.32
N LEU A 437 6.85 38.90 3.64
CA LEU A 437 8.09 39.13 4.37
C LEU A 437 9.10 38.01 4.11
N GLU A 438 8.61 36.77 4.13
CA GLU A 438 9.43 35.56 3.93
C GLU A 438 10.08 35.52 2.55
N SER A 439 9.31 35.87 1.50
CA SER A 439 9.84 35.95 0.13
C SER A 439 10.97 36.98 -0.01
N CYS A 440 10.87 38.11 0.70
CA CYS A 440 11.86 39.17 0.64
C CYS A 440 13.14 38.80 1.42
N LEU A 441 13.01 38.15 2.58
CA LEU A 441 14.14 37.76 3.42
C LEU A 441 14.92 36.56 2.84
N GLN A 442 14.26 35.59 2.20
CA GLN A 442 14.93 34.45 1.57
C GLN A 442 15.75 34.84 0.32
N SER A 443 15.29 35.83 -0.46
CA SER A 443 15.98 36.29 -1.67
C SER A 443 17.34 36.96 -1.42
N LYS A 444 17.56 37.53 -0.24
CA LYS A 444 18.82 38.22 0.14
C LYS A 444 19.83 37.32 0.86
N GLY A 445 19.46 36.09 1.21
CA GLY A 445 20.33 35.15 1.94
C GLY A 445 21.33 34.36 1.09
N SER A 446 21.32 34.49 -0.24
CA SER A 446 22.11 33.66 -1.16
C SER A 446 23.39 34.32 -1.71
N SER A 447 23.79 35.50 -1.20
CA SER A 447 24.96 36.23 -1.73
C SER A 447 25.97 36.68 -0.66
N SER A 448 26.22 35.88 0.38
CA SER A 448 27.32 36.15 1.31
C SER A 448 27.91 34.89 1.95
N SER A 449 28.87 34.26 1.28
CA SER A 449 29.92 33.49 1.94
C SER A 449 31.14 33.29 1.03
N VAL A 450 32.08 34.24 1.08
CA VAL A 450 33.48 33.99 0.71
C VAL A 450 34.41 34.56 1.80
N SER A 451 35.40 33.72 2.13
CA SER A 451 36.67 33.96 2.83
C SER A 451 36.68 34.31 4.33
N SER A 452 37.11 33.32 5.12
CA SER A 452 38.25 33.50 6.04
C SER A 452 38.89 32.15 6.39
N SER A 453 40.18 32.04 6.09
CA SER A 453 41.14 30.97 6.37
C SER A 453 41.60 30.91 7.84
N GLY A 454 41.94 29.72 8.34
CA GLY A 454 43.06 29.55 9.29
C GLY A 454 42.92 28.52 10.42
N ALA A 455 43.81 27.50 10.39
CA ALA A 455 44.29 26.59 11.46
C ALA A 455 43.28 25.55 12.03
N GLY A 456 43.44 24.24 11.85
CA GLY A 456 44.48 23.34 12.41
C GLY A 456 43.85 22.61 13.62
N ALA A 457 43.84 21.29 13.81
CA ALA A 457 44.66 20.18 13.35
C ALA A 457 43.91 18.82 13.47
N SER A 458 44.41 17.82 12.73
CA SER A 458 44.49 16.35 13.01
C SER A 458 43.41 15.69 13.89
N SER A 459 42.77 14.58 13.50
CA SER A 459 43.44 13.32 13.15
C SER A 459 42.46 12.28 12.59
N SER A 460 42.89 11.57 11.53
CA SER A 460 42.74 10.12 11.18
C SER A 460 41.45 9.38 11.62
N SER A 461 40.76 8.59 10.80
CA SER A 461 41.17 7.78 9.62
C SER A 461 39.91 7.22 8.95
N SER A 462 39.68 7.51 7.66
CA SER A 462 39.69 6.59 6.49
C SER A 462 39.09 5.20 6.75
N SER A 463 38.05 4.76 6.03
CA SER A 463 38.17 4.15 4.69
C SER A 463 36.74 3.88 4.16
N SER A 464 36.33 4.40 3.00
CA SER A 464 36.29 3.71 1.68
C SER A 464 35.44 2.41 1.70
N ALA A 465 34.48 2.13 0.81
CA ALA A 465 34.41 2.47 -0.60
C ALA A 465 33.04 2.06 -1.20
N THR A 466 32.77 2.62 -2.38
CA THR A 466 32.16 2.00 -3.58
C THR A 466 30.68 1.63 -3.63
N ALA A 467 30.01 2.47 -4.44
CA ALA A 467 28.97 2.24 -5.43
C ALA A 467 28.80 0.84 -6.06
N THR A 468 27.59 0.68 -6.63
CA THR A 468 27.05 -0.22 -7.68
C THR A 468 25.89 -1.03 -7.13
N GLY A 469 24.74 -1.21 -7.80
CA GLY A 469 24.31 -0.86 -9.13
C GLY A 469 22.84 -1.28 -9.31
N ALA A 470 22.29 -0.91 -10.45
CA ALA A 470 20.92 -1.06 -10.92
C ALA A 470 20.19 -2.40 -10.62
N GLY A 471 18.88 -2.29 -10.39
CA GLY A 471 17.91 -3.38 -10.46
C GLY A 471 16.74 -2.98 -11.36
N THR A 472 16.76 -3.50 -12.58
CA THR A 472 15.79 -3.32 -13.65
C THR A 472 14.43 -3.96 -13.36
N SER A 473 13.41 -3.28 -13.87
CA SER A 473 12.02 -3.68 -14.07
C SER A 473 11.84 -5.03 -14.80
N HIS A 474 10.86 -5.81 -14.37
CA HIS A 474 10.06 -6.66 -15.26
C HIS A 474 8.60 -6.70 -14.82
N ASN A 475 7.73 -6.28 -15.74
CA ASN A 475 6.28 -6.42 -15.72
C ASN A 475 5.88 -7.88 -15.93
N SER A 476 4.81 -8.32 -15.26
CA SER A 476 3.87 -9.32 -15.80
C SER A 476 2.46 -9.03 -15.28
N ALA A 477 1.57 -8.71 -16.21
CA ALA A 477 0.15 -8.50 -16.03
C ALA A 477 -0.62 -9.83 -15.95
N ALA A 478 -1.72 -9.85 -15.19
CA ALA A 478 -2.86 -10.73 -15.44
C ALA A 478 -4.14 -10.05 -14.96
N CYS A 479 -5.08 -9.85 -15.89
CA CYS A 479 -6.44 -9.37 -15.69
C CYS A 479 -7.35 -10.45 -15.10
N ALA A 480 -8.32 -10.05 -14.26
CA ALA A 480 -9.69 -10.60 -14.27
C ALA A 480 -10.67 -9.71 -13.47
N SER A 481 -11.56 -9.04 -14.23
CA SER A 481 -12.99 -8.75 -14.02
C SER A 481 -13.59 -8.48 -12.63
N ALA A 482 -13.93 -7.20 -12.43
CA ALA A 482 -15.26 -6.62 -12.12
C ALA A 482 -16.27 -7.35 -11.21
N SER A 483 -16.60 -6.68 -10.09
CA SER A 483 -17.98 -6.51 -9.62
C SER A 483 -18.15 -5.17 -8.90
N THR A 484 -19.00 -4.33 -9.47
CA THR A 484 -19.45 -3.00 -9.02
C THR A 484 -20.21 -3.05 -7.69
N SER A 485 -19.82 -2.20 -6.73
CA SER A 485 -20.76 -1.54 -5.82
C SER A 485 -20.23 -0.17 -5.41
N SER A 486 -21.11 0.81 -5.58
CA SER A 486 -20.90 2.24 -5.46
C SER A 486 -20.98 2.72 -4.02
N SER A 487 -19.96 3.45 -3.55
CA SER A 487 -20.14 4.48 -2.53
C SER A 487 -19.13 5.60 -2.73
N SER A 488 -19.66 6.75 -3.10
CA SER A 488 -18.96 8.01 -3.34
C SER A 488 -18.41 8.59 -2.04
N SER A 489 -17.09 8.68 -1.91
CA SER A 489 -16.43 9.58 -0.98
C SER A 489 -15.52 10.53 -1.77
N SER A 490 -15.93 11.79 -1.80
CA SER A 490 -15.21 12.90 -2.44
C SER A 490 -13.83 13.09 -1.80
N SER A 491 -12.78 12.82 -2.56
CA SER A 491 -11.39 13.14 -2.22
C SER A 491 -11.20 14.66 -2.23
N SER A 492 -11.21 15.30 -1.07
CA SER A 492 -10.72 16.67 -0.91
C SER A 492 -9.19 16.65 -0.90
N SER A 493 -8.59 16.96 -2.04
CA SER A 493 -7.16 17.22 -2.15
C SER A 493 -6.78 18.42 -1.28
N LYS A 494 -6.24 18.18 -0.07
CA LYS A 494 -5.63 19.22 0.76
C LYS A 494 -4.40 19.76 0.04
N LYS A 495 -4.47 21.00 -0.46
CA LYS A 495 -3.28 21.78 -0.85
C LYS A 495 -2.38 21.95 0.39
N PRO A 496 -1.06 21.73 0.29
CA PRO A 496 -0.15 22.02 1.40
C PRO A 496 -0.12 23.53 1.64
N THR A 497 -0.45 23.94 2.87
CA THR A 497 -0.41 25.33 3.30
C THR A 497 1.04 25.77 3.48
N HIS A 498 1.44 26.87 2.82
CA HIS A 498 2.73 27.58 2.94
C HIS A 498 3.15 27.99 4.38
N ALA A 499 2.43 27.58 5.43
CA ALA A 499 2.59 28.03 6.81
C ALA A 499 3.53 27.18 7.68
N GLU A 500 3.99 26.00 7.23
CA GLU A 500 4.92 25.16 8.03
C GLU A 500 6.36 25.68 8.02
N ASP A 501 6.82 26.29 6.93
CA ASP A 501 8.19 26.84 6.79
C ASP A 501 8.29 28.33 7.14
N SER A 502 7.29 28.86 7.85
CA SER A 502 7.24 30.27 8.19
C SER A 502 8.34 30.66 9.18
N ILE A 503 9.11 31.70 8.84
CA ILE A 503 10.14 32.29 9.71
C ILE A 503 9.51 32.81 11.02
N VAL A 504 8.31 33.40 10.93
CA VAL A 504 7.55 33.91 12.08
C VAL A 504 7.11 32.76 12.97
N ARG A 505 6.59 31.67 12.39
CA ARG A 505 6.19 30.48 13.15
C ARG A 505 7.37 29.84 13.86
N LYS A 506 8.51 29.68 13.18
CA LYS A 506 9.75 29.17 13.76
C LYS A 506 10.21 30.01 14.94
N LEU A 507 10.25 31.34 14.77
CA LEU A 507 10.61 32.28 15.83
C LEU A 507 9.70 32.15 17.07
N MET A 508 8.39 31.99 16.87
CA MET A 508 7.44 31.77 17.97
C MET A 508 7.76 30.47 18.71
N LEU A 509 7.89 29.36 17.99
CA LEU A 509 8.13 28.03 18.58
C LEU A 509 9.47 27.98 19.32
N ASP A 510 10.54 28.51 18.73
CA ASP A 510 11.88 28.57 19.35
C ASP A 510 11.85 29.41 20.64
N SER A 511 11.18 30.56 20.61
CA SER A 511 11.06 31.44 21.77
C SER A 511 10.26 30.80 22.91
N TRP A 512 9.20 30.05 22.60
CA TRP A 512 8.41 29.30 23.59
C TRP A 512 9.21 28.15 24.19
N ASN A 513 9.94 27.42 23.34
CA ASN A 513 10.79 26.30 23.75
C ASN A 513 11.85 26.75 24.77
N GLN A 514 12.60 27.81 24.45
CA GLN A 514 13.67 28.34 25.29
C GLN A 514 13.14 28.98 26.59
N SER A 515 12.02 29.69 26.54
CA SER A 515 11.53 30.47 27.69
C SER A 515 10.73 29.63 28.68
N ILE A 516 9.89 28.71 28.19
CA ILE A 516 8.93 27.99 29.02
C ILE A 516 9.23 26.49 29.01
N PHE A 517 9.08 25.83 27.87
CA PHE A 517 9.00 24.36 27.81
C PHE A 517 10.26 23.66 28.32
N MET A 518 11.47 24.06 27.89
CA MET A 518 12.73 23.45 28.33
C MET A 518 12.91 23.46 29.86
N ASN A 519 12.37 24.47 30.54
CA ASN A 519 12.51 24.65 31.99
C ASN A 519 11.54 23.77 32.81
N ILE A 520 10.44 23.33 32.21
CA ILE A 520 9.38 22.59 32.92
C ILE A 520 9.01 21.23 32.30
N LYS A 521 9.63 20.84 31.18
CA LYS A 521 9.30 19.62 30.41
C LYS A 521 9.20 18.36 31.26
N HIS A 522 10.16 18.11 32.15
CA HIS A 522 10.16 16.92 33.02
C HIS A 522 8.99 16.89 34.00
N ARG A 523 8.62 18.04 34.58
CA ARG A 523 7.48 18.16 35.51
C ARG A 523 6.15 17.96 34.79
N LEU A 524 6.03 18.49 33.56
CA LEU A 524 4.85 18.29 32.70
C LEU A 524 4.69 16.82 32.32
N GLN A 525 5.78 16.17 31.92
CA GLN A 525 5.83 14.76 31.56
C GLN A 525 5.42 13.88 32.75
N GLU A 526 5.99 14.08 33.94
CA GLU A 526 5.66 13.31 35.13
C GLU A 526 4.17 13.48 35.52
N SER A 527 3.66 14.71 35.47
CA SER A 527 2.25 15.02 35.75
C SER A 527 1.32 14.35 34.74
N ALA A 528 1.68 14.34 33.45
CA ALA A 528 0.93 13.66 32.41
C ALA A 528 0.90 12.14 32.64
N MET A 529 2.03 11.52 33.02
CA MET A 529 2.07 10.08 33.34
C MET A 529 1.23 9.72 34.57
N LYS A 530 1.17 10.60 35.59
CA LYS A 530 0.28 10.42 36.75
C LYS A 530 -1.20 10.41 36.35
N LEU A 531 -1.60 11.28 35.42
CA LEU A 531 -2.98 11.30 34.90
C LEU A 531 -3.31 10.03 34.10
N VAL A 532 -2.41 9.57 33.24
CA VAL A 532 -2.56 8.30 32.52
C VAL A 532 -2.67 7.11 33.48
N HIS A 533 -1.87 7.11 34.56
CA HIS A 533 -1.97 6.09 35.61
C HIS A 533 -3.33 6.11 36.32
N ALA A 534 -3.86 7.30 36.65
CA ALA A 534 -5.17 7.45 37.27
C ALA A 534 -6.31 6.94 36.37
N GLU A 535 -6.27 7.24 35.07
CA GLU A 535 -7.27 6.75 34.11
C GLU A 535 -7.22 5.23 33.91
N ARG A 536 -6.05 4.59 34.03
CA ARG A 536 -5.96 3.12 34.04
C ARG A 536 -6.68 2.49 35.24
N ASN A 537 -6.76 3.22 36.36
CA ASN A 537 -7.51 2.83 37.54
C ASN A 537 -8.99 3.26 37.48
N GLY A 538 -9.43 3.89 36.39
CA GLY A 538 -10.83 4.29 36.17
C GLY A 538 -11.15 5.75 36.52
N GLU A 539 -10.16 6.57 36.88
CA GLU A 539 -10.38 7.98 37.18
C GLU A 539 -10.45 8.83 35.90
N ALA A 540 -11.53 9.58 35.71
CA ALA A 540 -11.68 10.47 34.57
C ALA A 540 -10.91 11.79 34.78
N PHE A 541 -10.15 12.21 33.77
CA PHE A 541 -9.49 13.52 33.76
C PHE A 541 -9.66 14.19 32.39
N ASP A 542 -9.34 15.49 32.29
CA ASP A 542 -9.32 16.19 31.01
C ASP A 542 -8.14 15.74 30.16
N SER A 543 -8.42 14.87 29.20
CA SER A 543 -7.46 14.30 28.26
C SER A 543 -6.68 15.32 27.45
N GLN A 544 -7.18 16.54 27.34
CA GLN A 544 -6.47 17.65 26.70
C GLN A 544 -5.19 18.05 27.44
N LEU A 545 -5.08 17.69 28.73
CA LEU A 545 -3.86 17.91 29.49
C LEU A 545 -2.71 17.05 28.97
N VAL A 546 -2.95 15.76 28.72
CA VAL A 546 -1.93 14.84 28.19
C VAL A 546 -1.67 15.12 26.71
N ILE A 547 -2.73 15.35 25.92
CA ILE A 547 -2.62 15.70 24.48
C ILE A 547 -1.78 16.96 24.29
N GLY A 548 -1.99 18.00 25.09
CA GLY A 548 -1.24 19.24 24.93
C GLY A 548 0.23 19.13 25.38
N VAL A 549 0.57 18.22 26.31
CA VAL A 549 1.98 17.88 26.60
C VAL A 549 2.60 17.18 25.39
N ARG A 550 1.93 16.15 24.83
CA ARG A 550 2.38 15.47 23.60
C ARG A 550 2.64 16.47 22.47
N GLU A 551 1.66 17.32 22.18
CA GLU A 551 1.77 18.36 21.13
C GLU A 551 2.94 19.31 21.38
N SER A 552 3.26 19.62 22.64
CA SER A 552 4.43 20.43 22.97
C SER A 552 5.74 19.72 22.61
N TYR A 553 5.87 18.43 22.94
CA TYR A 553 7.06 17.63 22.60
C TYR A 553 7.25 17.47 21.09
N VAL A 554 6.17 17.36 20.32
CA VAL A 554 6.22 17.21 18.85
C VAL A 554 6.49 18.54 18.16
N ASN A 555 5.76 19.61 18.51
CA ASN A 555 5.83 20.88 17.77
C ASN A 555 7.00 21.79 18.18
N LEU A 556 7.62 21.56 19.34
CA LEU A 556 8.79 22.33 19.80
C LEU A 556 10.12 21.63 19.48
N CYS A 557 10.09 20.58 18.66
CA CYS A 557 11.30 19.89 18.23
C CYS A 557 12.12 20.79 17.30
N SER A 558 13.40 20.99 17.66
CA SER A 558 14.34 21.82 16.88
C SER A 558 15.01 21.07 15.73
N ASN A 559 14.82 19.75 15.62
CA ASN A 559 15.41 18.94 14.56
C ASN A 559 14.53 19.01 13.29
N THR A 560 15.11 19.53 12.20
CA THR A 560 14.42 19.67 10.90
C THR A 560 14.34 18.36 10.11
N GLU A 561 15.20 17.38 10.39
CA GLU A 561 15.22 16.09 9.70
C GLU A 561 14.26 15.08 10.36
N ASP A 562 14.11 15.14 11.68
CA ASP A 562 13.26 14.22 12.46
C ASP A 562 12.48 14.95 13.56
N LYS A 563 11.31 15.48 13.21
CA LYS A 563 10.42 16.23 14.13
C LYS A 563 9.93 15.39 15.34
N LEU A 564 10.12 14.07 15.35
CA LEU A 564 9.64 13.18 16.40
C LEU A 564 10.74 12.68 17.34
N GLU A 565 12.01 13.00 17.11
CA GLU A 565 13.14 12.52 17.92
C GLU A 565 12.96 12.84 19.42
N ILE A 566 12.77 14.12 19.75
CA ILE A 566 12.62 14.58 21.14
C ILE A 566 11.37 13.99 21.79
N TYR A 567 10.30 13.81 21.02
CA TYR A 567 9.08 13.15 21.50
C TYR A 567 9.34 11.68 21.83
N ARG A 568 10.07 10.94 20.96
CA ARG A 568 10.40 9.52 21.17
C ARG A 568 11.28 9.31 22.40
N GLU A 569 12.35 10.09 22.53
CA GLU A 569 13.32 9.95 23.62
C GLU A 569 12.75 10.30 25.00
N ASN A 570 11.72 11.14 25.06
CA ASN A 570 11.18 11.66 26.32
C ASN A 570 9.76 11.16 26.59
N PHE A 571 8.77 11.64 25.82
CA PHE A 571 7.36 11.40 26.11
C PHE A 571 6.97 9.95 25.79
N GLU A 572 7.31 9.44 24.61
CA GLU A 572 7.03 8.03 24.25
C GLU A 572 7.76 7.08 25.20
N ALA A 573 9.07 7.26 25.41
CA ALA A 573 9.85 6.43 26.32
C ALA A 573 9.25 6.38 27.74
N ALA A 574 8.84 7.54 28.29
CA ALA A 574 8.21 7.59 29.61
C ALA A 574 6.81 6.98 29.63
N TYR A 575 6.04 7.14 28.55
CA TYR A 575 4.72 6.52 28.41
C TYR A 575 4.84 4.99 28.37
N LEU A 576 5.75 4.46 27.57
CA LEU A 576 6.03 3.02 27.48
C LEU A 576 6.54 2.47 28.83
N HIS A 577 7.46 3.18 29.49
CA HIS A 577 7.96 2.79 30.80
C HIS A 577 6.85 2.77 31.87
N ALA A 578 5.99 3.79 31.92
CA ALA A 578 4.86 3.85 32.84
C ALA A 578 3.85 2.73 32.56
N THR A 579 3.61 2.42 31.28
CA THR A 579 2.74 1.31 30.84
C THR A 579 3.30 -0.04 31.28
N SER A 580 4.58 -0.28 31.00
CA SER A 580 5.27 -1.52 31.38
C SER A 580 5.26 -1.74 32.88
N SER A 581 5.61 -0.70 33.66
CA SER A 581 5.63 -0.76 35.12
C SER A 581 4.24 -1.05 35.71
N PHE A 582 3.20 -0.43 35.17
CA PHE A 582 1.83 -0.63 35.62
C PHE A 582 1.35 -2.07 35.37
N TYR A 583 1.48 -2.55 34.13
CA TYR A 583 0.97 -3.87 33.78
C TYR A 583 1.83 -5.00 34.33
N ARG A 584 3.14 -4.83 34.54
CA ARG A 584 3.97 -5.91 35.11
C ARG A 584 3.53 -6.28 36.53
N LEU A 585 3.12 -5.27 37.31
CA LEU A 585 2.53 -5.48 38.64
C LEU A 585 1.12 -6.06 38.54
N LYS A 586 0.24 -5.41 37.77
CA LYS A 586 -1.19 -5.79 37.68
C LYS A 586 -1.43 -7.13 37.01
N ALA A 587 -0.64 -7.49 36.00
CA ALA A 587 -0.75 -8.76 35.31
C ALA A 587 -0.41 -9.93 36.25
N SER A 588 0.69 -9.79 37.00
CA SER A 588 1.10 -10.78 38.00
C SER A 588 0.05 -10.96 39.11
N GLU A 589 -0.51 -9.86 39.63
CA GLU A 589 -1.60 -9.88 40.63
C GLU A 589 -2.87 -10.57 40.11
N GLN A 590 -3.27 -10.25 38.88
CA GLN A 590 -4.46 -10.81 38.24
C GLN A 590 -4.30 -12.31 37.96
N LEU A 591 -3.12 -12.72 37.47
CA LEU A 591 -2.81 -14.11 37.15
C LEU A 591 -2.82 -14.99 38.41
N GLN A 592 -2.25 -14.51 39.51
CA GLN A 592 -2.21 -15.24 40.79
C GLN A 592 -3.60 -15.39 41.41
N THR A 593 -4.45 -14.38 41.29
CA THR A 593 -5.75 -14.33 41.98
C THR A 593 -6.84 -15.10 41.22
N ASN A 594 -6.89 -14.95 39.88
CA ASN A 594 -8.02 -15.40 39.06
C ASN A 594 -7.67 -16.54 38.10
N GLY A 595 -6.39 -16.95 38.06
CA GLY A 595 -5.89 -18.02 37.20
C GLY A 595 -5.77 -17.65 35.72
N VAL A 596 -5.21 -18.57 34.93
CA VAL A 596 -4.86 -18.33 33.52
C VAL A 596 -6.07 -18.01 32.64
N LYS A 597 -7.19 -18.72 32.84
CA LYS A 597 -8.39 -18.60 32.01
C LYS A 597 -8.99 -17.18 32.06
N SER A 598 -9.18 -16.64 33.27
CA SER A 598 -9.65 -15.25 33.48
C SER A 598 -8.59 -14.22 33.08
N PHE A 599 -7.31 -14.54 33.30
CA PHE A 599 -6.21 -13.68 32.90
C PHE A 599 -6.14 -13.43 31.39
N MET A 600 -6.42 -14.43 30.55
CA MET A 600 -6.45 -14.24 29.09
C MET A 600 -7.52 -13.22 28.65
N GLU A 601 -8.71 -13.27 29.25
CA GLU A 601 -9.80 -12.31 28.97
C GLU A 601 -9.41 -10.90 29.44
N TYR A 602 -8.79 -10.82 30.61
CA TYR A 602 -8.24 -9.58 31.14
C TYR A 602 -7.15 -9.00 30.21
N ALA A 603 -6.20 -9.83 29.74
CA ALA A 603 -5.12 -9.40 28.86
C ALA A 603 -5.66 -8.89 27.51
N ASP A 604 -6.63 -9.58 26.90
CA ASP A 604 -7.29 -9.12 25.65
C ASP A 604 -8.03 -7.80 25.84
N ALA A 605 -8.77 -7.66 26.95
CA ALA A 605 -9.48 -6.42 27.26
C ALA A 605 -8.50 -5.25 27.50
N LYS A 606 -7.42 -5.46 28.27
CA LYS A 606 -6.42 -4.43 28.56
C LYS A 606 -5.57 -4.05 27.35
N LEU A 607 -5.30 -4.98 26.44
CA LEU A 607 -4.67 -4.64 25.16
C LEU A 607 -5.53 -3.70 24.33
N ARG A 608 -6.84 -3.99 24.21
CA ARG A 608 -7.78 -3.12 23.47
C ARG A 608 -7.94 -1.76 24.13
N GLU A 609 -8.04 -1.72 25.46
CA GLU A 609 -8.09 -0.46 26.20
C GLU A 609 -6.83 0.39 25.96
N GLU A 610 -5.63 -0.22 25.94
CA GLU A 610 -4.41 0.54 25.70
C GLU A 610 -4.17 0.93 24.25
N GLU A 611 -4.64 0.13 23.30
CA GLU A 611 -4.63 0.53 21.89
C GLU A 611 -5.49 1.79 21.69
N ALA A 612 -6.72 1.79 22.23
CA ALA A 612 -7.61 2.96 22.19
C ALA A 612 -7.05 4.17 22.96
N ARG A 613 -6.36 3.94 24.08
CA ARG A 613 -5.69 5.01 24.84
C ARG A 613 -4.46 5.55 24.11
N GLY A 614 -3.70 4.68 23.45
CA GLY A 614 -2.57 5.01 22.59
C GLY A 614 -3.00 5.88 21.42
N GLU A 615 -4.08 5.53 20.72
CA GLU A 615 -4.68 6.35 19.65
C GLU A 615 -5.05 7.76 20.13
N ARG A 616 -5.41 7.90 21.41
CA ARG A 616 -5.78 9.19 22.01
C ARG A 616 -4.57 10.05 22.38
N TYR A 617 -3.51 9.45 22.92
CA TYR A 617 -2.42 10.18 23.59
C TYR A 617 -1.06 10.09 22.92
N LEU A 618 -0.84 9.15 22.01
CA LEU A 618 0.43 8.98 21.31
C LEU A 618 0.33 9.44 19.86
N GLU A 619 1.47 9.61 19.21
CA GLU A 619 1.55 9.78 17.76
C GLU A 619 1.35 8.43 17.05
N PRO A 620 0.80 8.40 15.81
CA PRO A 620 0.46 7.15 15.12
C PRO A 620 1.62 6.16 14.99
N GLY A 621 2.86 6.64 14.84
CA GLY A 621 4.05 5.80 14.76
C GLY A 621 4.38 5.05 16.06
N SER A 622 3.98 5.59 17.23
CA SER A 622 4.27 5.02 18.54
C SER A 622 3.27 3.97 19.00
N ILE A 623 2.10 3.88 18.35
CA ILE A 623 1.05 2.91 18.72
C ILE A 623 1.57 1.48 18.54
N THR A 624 2.37 1.24 17.51
CA THR A 624 3.00 -0.08 17.29
C THR A 624 3.96 -0.44 18.42
N ALA A 625 4.77 0.52 18.88
CA ALA A 625 5.70 0.32 20.00
C ALA A 625 4.96 0.10 21.32
N LEU A 626 3.85 0.83 21.56
CA LEU A 626 2.96 0.60 22.71
C LEU A 626 2.36 -0.81 22.66
N GLY A 627 1.81 -1.22 21.51
CA GLY A 627 1.27 -2.55 21.30
C GLY A 627 2.29 -3.64 21.63
N GLN A 628 3.51 -3.52 21.13
CA GLN A 628 4.61 -4.45 21.44
C GLN A 628 4.99 -4.45 22.93
N CYS A 629 5.05 -3.28 23.57
CA CYS A 629 5.30 -3.16 25.01
C CYS A 629 4.21 -3.86 25.83
N CYS A 630 2.94 -3.62 25.53
CA CYS A 630 1.81 -4.27 26.21
C CYS A 630 1.79 -5.78 25.96
N VAL A 631 2.03 -6.23 24.73
CA VAL A 631 2.12 -7.66 24.40
C VAL A 631 3.26 -8.33 25.18
N THR A 632 4.43 -7.68 25.28
CA THR A 632 5.56 -8.22 26.03
C THR A 632 5.22 -8.39 27.51
N VAL A 633 4.61 -7.38 28.14
CA VAL A 633 4.35 -7.39 29.58
C VAL A 633 3.12 -8.21 29.97
N LEU A 634 2.05 -8.19 29.16
CA LEU A 634 0.82 -8.93 29.44
C LEU A 634 0.88 -10.40 28.99
N ILE A 635 1.62 -10.68 27.91
CA ILE A 635 1.64 -12.01 27.29
C ILE A 635 3.06 -12.60 27.36
N GLY A 636 4.06 -11.89 26.86
CA GLY A 636 5.44 -12.37 26.74
C GLY A 636 6.05 -12.84 28.07
N ASP A 637 5.98 -12.00 29.12
CA ASP A 637 6.50 -12.29 30.47
C ASP A 637 5.79 -13.49 31.12
N HIS A 638 4.57 -13.82 30.69
CA HIS A 638 3.74 -14.91 31.23
C HIS A 638 3.55 -16.08 30.25
N LEU A 639 4.27 -16.08 29.13
CA LEU A 639 4.11 -17.01 28.02
C LEU A 639 4.18 -18.49 28.45
N PRO A 640 5.15 -18.93 29.29
CA PRO A 640 5.22 -20.33 29.73
C PRO A 640 3.97 -20.78 30.50
N THR A 641 3.39 -19.91 31.33
CA THR A 641 2.20 -20.20 32.13
C THR A 641 0.94 -20.27 31.26
N LEU A 642 0.82 -19.40 30.26
CA LEU A 642 -0.27 -19.46 29.28
C LEU A 642 -0.21 -20.76 28.46
N LEU A 643 0.99 -21.12 27.99
CA LEU A 643 1.20 -22.32 27.17
C LEU A 643 0.93 -23.62 27.91
N ALA A 644 1.15 -23.67 29.23
CA ALA A 644 0.86 -24.86 30.04
C ALA A 644 -0.64 -25.27 30.01
N GLU A 645 -1.55 -24.32 29.76
CA GLU A 645 -2.99 -24.58 29.64
C GLU A 645 -3.41 -24.99 28.22
N CYS A 646 -2.54 -24.87 27.20
CA CYS A 646 -2.87 -25.16 25.82
C CYS A 646 -3.30 -26.64 25.62
N ALA A 647 -2.44 -27.59 26.03
CA ALA A 647 -2.74 -29.02 25.88
C ALA A 647 -4.04 -29.46 26.60
N PRO A 648 -4.30 -29.09 27.88
CA PRO A 648 -5.58 -29.36 28.53
C PRO A 648 -6.80 -28.77 27.81
N LEU A 649 -6.69 -27.55 27.27
CA LEU A 649 -7.78 -26.90 26.53
C LEU A 649 -8.09 -27.61 25.20
N ILE A 650 -7.05 -28.11 24.52
CA ILE A 650 -7.18 -28.94 23.30
C ILE A 650 -7.92 -30.24 23.63
N GLU A 651 -7.51 -30.92 24.71
CA GLU A 651 -8.13 -32.18 25.14
C GLU A 651 -9.61 -32.00 25.55
N ALA A 652 -9.92 -30.92 26.27
CA ALA A 652 -11.27 -30.58 26.69
C ALA A 652 -12.15 -29.96 25.57
N ARG A 653 -11.55 -29.64 24.41
CA ARG A 653 -12.19 -28.91 23.28
C ARG A 653 -12.84 -27.58 23.65
N GLU A 654 -12.17 -26.80 24.49
CA GLU A 654 -12.64 -25.45 24.84
C GLU A 654 -12.30 -24.45 23.71
N THR A 655 -13.00 -24.54 22.57
CA THR A 655 -12.69 -23.81 21.32
C THR A 655 -12.65 -22.29 21.49
N GLN A 656 -13.59 -21.72 22.25
CA GLN A 656 -13.62 -20.27 22.52
C GLN A 656 -12.36 -19.78 23.25
N ARG A 657 -11.85 -20.59 24.20
CA ARG A 657 -10.64 -20.25 24.95
C ARG A 657 -9.38 -20.45 24.13
N LEU A 658 -9.34 -21.50 23.31
CA LEU A 658 -8.25 -21.72 22.35
C LEU A 658 -8.18 -20.59 21.32
N GLN A 659 -9.32 -20.08 20.85
CA GLN A 659 -9.37 -18.94 19.95
C GLN A 659 -8.84 -17.66 20.61
N LEU A 660 -9.19 -17.42 21.87
CA LEU A 660 -8.64 -16.32 22.65
C LEU A 660 -7.12 -16.48 22.85
N MET A 661 -6.68 -17.66 23.26
CA MET A 661 -5.25 -17.98 23.42
C MET A 661 -4.49 -17.78 22.11
N PHE A 662 -5.00 -18.27 20.99
CA PHE A 662 -4.42 -18.06 19.66
C PHE A 662 -4.31 -16.58 19.31
N ARG A 663 -5.38 -15.79 19.48
CA ARG A 663 -5.35 -14.33 19.20
C ARG A 663 -4.33 -13.58 20.04
N LEU A 664 -4.07 -14.02 21.26
CA LEU A 664 -3.06 -13.42 22.15
C LEU A 664 -1.65 -13.85 21.74
N LEU A 665 -1.43 -15.16 21.56
CA LEU A 665 -0.12 -15.73 21.28
C LEU A 665 0.40 -15.43 19.87
N ASP A 666 -0.48 -15.20 18.90
CA ASP A 666 -0.11 -14.78 17.54
C ASP A 666 0.50 -13.37 17.50
N ARG A 667 0.27 -12.55 18.54
CA ARG A 667 0.92 -11.24 18.69
C ARG A 667 2.38 -11.36 19.15
N VAL A 668 2.79 -12.52 19.65
CA VAL A 668 4.17 -12.80 20.11
C VAL A 668 4.88 -13.60 19.03
N ALA A 669 6.06 -13.13 18.60
CA ALA A 669 6.87 -13.86 17.64
C ALA A 669 7.21 -15.28 18.17
N GLY A 670 6.79 -16.31 17.44
CA GLY A 670 6.96 -17.71 17.85
C GLY A 670 6.04 -18.19 18.98
N GLY A 671 5.09 -17.38 19.44
CA GLY A 671 4.17 -17.75 20.52
C GLY A 671 3.22 -18.90 20.19
N VAL A 672 2.92 -19.09 18.89
CA VAL A 672 1.99 -20.13 18.39
C VAL A 672 2.69 -21.49 18.19
N ASP A 673 4.02 -21.52 18.03
CA ASP A 673 4.76 -22.76 17.73
C ASP A 673 4.54 -23.89 18.75
N PRO A 674 4.49 -23.63 20.08
CA PRO A 674 4.18 -24.65 21.05
C PRO A 674 2.73 -25.15 20.95
N MET A 675 1.77 -24.29 20.60
CA MET A 675 0.37 -24.71 20.37
C MET A 675 0.26 -25.69 19.19
N LEU A 676 1.02 -25.45 18.12
CA LEU A 676 1.09 -26.36 16.98
C LEU A 676 1.60 -27.74 17.41
N ARG A 677 2.64 -27.77 18.25
CA ARG A 677 3.21 -29.02 18.79
C ARG A 677 2.22 -29.75 19.69
N ASP A 678 1.50 -29.03 20.55
CA ASP A 678 0.50 -29.63 21.44
C ASP A 678 -0.68 -30.21 20.64
N LEU A 679 -1.14 -29.52 19.61
CA LEU A 679 -2.16 -30.05 18.70
C LEU A 679 -1.64 -31.31 17.98
N GLU A 680 -0.42 -31.26 17.42
CA GLU A 680 0.19 -32.41 16.75
C GLU A 680 0.25 -33.63 17.69
N ASN A 681 0.77 -33.43 18.90
CA ASN A 681 0.92 -34.48 19.91
C ASN A 681 -0.44 -35.05 20.32
N HIS A 682 -1.43 -34.20 20.57
CA HIS A 682 -2.76 -34.63 20.96
C HIS A 682 -3.45 -35.44 19.86
N ILE A 683 -3.35 -35.01 18.58
CA ILE A 683 -3.91 -35.76 17.45
C ILE A 683 -3.27 -37.15 17.33
N VAL A 684 -1.93 -37.22 17.45
CA VAL A 684 -1.21 -38.51 17.39
C VAL A 684 -1.61 -39.41 18.56
N GLN A 685 -1.59 -38.91 19.79
CA GLN A 685 -1.95 -39.68 20.98
C GLN A 685 -3.39 -40.18 20.92
N ALA A 686 -4.34 -39.30 20.61
CA ALA A 686 -5.74 -39.65 20.54
C ALA A 686 -6.05 -40.59 19.37
N GLY A 687 -5.34 -40.45 18.24
CA GLY A 687 -5.44 -41.35 17.10
C GLY A 687 -4.93 -42.75 17.43
N LEU A 688 -3.74 -42.86 18.02
CA LEU A 688 -3.17 -44.14 18.42
C LEU A 688 -4.02 -44.82 19.51
N ALA A 689 -4.49 -44.09 20.51
CA ALA A 689 -5.36 -44.63 21.56
C ALA A 689 -6.67 -45.22 20.98
N ASP A 690 -7.35 -44.48 20.09
CA ASP A 690 -8.57 -44.94 19.41
C ASP A 690 -8.32 -46.19 18.54
N MET A 691 -7.13 -46.30 17.95
CA MET A 691 -6.72 -47.47 17.17
C MET A 691 -6.36 -48.68 18.06
N VAL A 692 -5.74 -48.48 19.22
CA VAL A 692 -5.44 -49.54 20.20
C VAL A 692 -6.72 -50.16 20.74
N GLU A 693 -7.67 -49.32 21.17
CA GLU A 693 -8.91 -49.77 21.82
C GLU A 693 -9.72 -50.73 20.93
N ALA A 694 -9.62 -50.59 19.61
CA ALA A 694 -10.35 -51.41 18.65
C ALA A 694 -9.51 -52.39 17.84
N ALA A 695 -8.26 -52.67 18.26
CA ALA A 695 -7.32 -53.49 17.51
C ALA A 695 -7.88 -54.88 17.13
N ASP A 696 -8.59 -55.53 18.05
CA ASP A 696 -9.17 -56.89 17.87
C ASP A 696 -10.31 -56.92 16.83
N ILE A 697 -11.07 -55.83 16.73
CA ILE A 697 -12.21 -55.71 15.81
C ILE A 697 -11.71 -55.26 14.43
N ILE A 698 -10.74 -54.35 14.40
CA ILE A 698 -10.16 -53.76 13.18
C ILE A 698 -9.37 -54.79 12.37
N THR A 699 -8.68 -55.73 13.00
CA THR A 699 -7.89 -56.75 12.27
C THR A 699 -8.76 -57.67 11.41
N GLN A 700 -10.06 -57.78 11.74
CA GLN A 700 -11.02 -58.61 11.02
C GLN A 700 -11.95 -57.80 10.09
N ASP A 701 -12.01 -56.47 10.27
CA ASP A 701 -12.99 -55.60 9.62
C ASP A 701 -12.38 -54.29 9.12
N SER A 702 -12.10 -54.23 7.81
CA SER A 702 -11.52 -53.04 7.15
C SER A 702 -12.47 -51.83 7.14
N GLU A 703 -13.78 -52.01 7.27
CA GLU A 703 -14.76 -50.92 7.32
C GLU A 703 -14.51 -50.03 8.54
N LYS A 704 -14.52 -50.66 9.71
CA LYS A 704 -14.40 -49.97 11.01
C LYS A 704 -13.08 -49.23 11.14
N TYR A 705 -12.02 -49.76 10.54
CA TYR A 705 -10.73 -49.09 10.50
C TYR A 705 -10.80 -47.74 9.78
N VAL A 706 -11.28 -47.75 8.53
CA VAL A 706 -11.31 -46.56 7.68
C VAL A 706 -12.29 -45.54 8.24
N GLU A 707 -13.45 -45.97 8.72
CA GLU A 707 -14.43 -45.06 9.34
C GLU A 707 -13.89 -44.36 10.59
N ARG A 708 -13.11 -45.05 11.43
CA ARG A 708 -12.46 -44.43 12.60
C ARG A 708 -11.42 -43.39 12.20
N LEU A 709 -10.57 -43.69 11.21
CA LEU A 709 -9.61 -42.72 10.68
C LEU A 709 -10.31 -41.46 10.12
N LEU A 710 -11.41 -41.65 9.39
CA LEU A 710 -12.19 -40.52 8.86
C LEU A 710 -12.86 -39.72 9.97
N LYS A 711 -13.41 -40.39 10.99
CA LYS A 711 -14.00 -39.74 12.17
C LYS A 711 -12.95 -38.92 12.92
N LEU A 712 -11.73 -39.46 13.08
CA LEU A 712 -10.58 -38.77 13.67
C LEU A 712 -10.22 -37.51 12.87
N PHE A 713 -10.11 -37.63 11.54
CA PHE A 713 -9.79 -36.52 10.65
C PHE A 713 -10.83 -35.39 10.72
N ARG A 714 -12.12 -35.74 10.64
CA ARG A 714 -13.23 -34.77 10.73
C ARG A 714 -13.23 -34.06 12.07
N ARG A 715 -13.15 -34.82 13.17
CA ARG A 715 -13.12 -34.32 14.54
C ARG A 715 -12.05 -33.26 14.78
N PHE A 716 -10.84 -33.47 14.25
CA PHE A 716 -9.76 -32.50 14.41
C PHE A 716 -9.75 -31.41 13.34
N SER A 717 -10.40 -31.63 12.20
CA SER A 717 -10.67 -30.56 11.23
C SER A 717 -11.69 -29.56 11.79
N ASP A 718 -12.76 -30.06 12.43
CA ASP A 718 -13.75 -29.21 13.11
C ASP A 718 -13.10 -28.43 14.26
N LEU A 719 -12.23 -29.09 15.05
CA LEU A 719 -11.45 -28.40 16.09
C LEU A 719 -10.60 -27.26 15.52
N VAL A 720 -9.85 -27.50 14.44
CA VAL A 720 -9.01 -26.45 13.83
C VAL A 720 -9.85 -25.32 13.27
N LYS A 721 -10.98 -25.64 12.65
CA LYS A 721 -11.93 -24.65 12.14
C LYS A 721 -12.49 -23.77 13.25
N GLU A 722 -12.96 -24.37 14.34
CA GLU A 722 -13.62 -23.64 15.43
C GLU A 722 -12.63 -22.91 16.36
N ALA A 723 -11.52 -23.55 16.73
CA ALA A 723 -10.55 -22.99 17.67
C ALA A 723 -9.54 -22.03 17.01
N PHE A 724 -9.17 -22.30 15.75
CA PHE A 724 -8.08 -21.59 15.07
C PHE A 724 -8.51 -20.94 13.74
N ASN A 725 -9.81 -20.92 13.42
CA ASN A 725 -10.37 -20.28 12.22
C ASN A 725 -9.72 -20.74 10.91
N ASP A 726 -9.43 -22.05 10.80
CA ASP A 726 -8.75 -22.64 9.63
C ASP A 726 -7.37 -22.02 9.33
N ASP A 727 -6.64 -21.59 10.37
CA ASP A 727 -5.27 -21.08 10.21
C ASP A 727 -4.37 -22.13 9.51
N PRO A 728 -3.66 -21.75 8.42
CA PRO A 728 -2.87 -22.69 7.63
C PRO A 728 -1.78 -23.43 8.41
N ARG A 729 -1.23 -22.83 9.48
CA ARG A 729 -0.22 -23.47 10.33
C ARG A 729 -0.84 -24.63 11.11
N PHE A 730 -2.02 -24.45 11.66
CA PHE A 730 -2.77 -25.49 12.37
C PHE A 730 -3.31 -26.58 11.43
N LEU A 731 -3.73 -26.22 10.21
CA LEU A 731 -4.08 -27.20 9.17
C LEU A 731 -2.87 -28.08 8.81
N THR A 732 -1.68 -27.47 8.68
CA THR A 732 -0.43 -28.19 8.41
C THR A 732 -0.04 -29.10 9.57
N ALA A 733 -0.17 -28.63 10.81
CA ALA A 733 0.05 -29.42 12.03
C ALA A 733 -0.89 -30.63 12.08
N ARG A 734 -2.20 -30.43 11.84
CA ARG A 734 -3.18 -31.53 11.73
C ARG A 734 -2.79 -32.53 10.65
N ASP A 735 -2.45 -32.06 9.45
CA ASP A 735 -2.08 -32.90 8.31
C ASP A 735 -0.82 -33.74 8.60
N LYS A 736 0.17 -33.12 9.25
CA LYS A 736 1.40 -33.80 9.69
C LYS A 736 1.10 -34.86 10.75
N ALA A 737 0.30 -34.53 11.75
CA ALA A 737 -0.10 -35.47 12.80
C ALA A 737 -0.92 -36.65 12.24
N PHE A 738 -1.89 -36.35 11.37
CA PHE A 738 -2.70 -37.38 10.71
C PHE A 738 -1.85 -38.29 9.82
N LYS A 739 -0.87 -37.73 9.09
CA LYS A 739 0.12 -38.51 8.35
C LYS A 739 0.91 -39.45 9.26
N THR A 740 1.30 -39.01 10.45
CA THR A 740 2.00 -39.87 11.42
C THR A 740 1.09 -41.04 11.85
N VAL A 741 -0.17 -40.78 12.19
CA VAL A 741 -1.14 -41.83 12.60
C VAL A 741 -1.38 -42.85 11.49
N VAL A 742 -1.61 -42.40 10.25
CA VAL A 742 -1.88 -43.29 9.09
C VAL A 742 -0.71 -44.19 8.75
N ASN A 743 0.52 -43.71 8.94
CA ASN A 743 1.74 -44.46 8.64
C ASN A 743 2.36 -45.14 9.87
N ASP A 744 1.66 -45.16 11.00
CA ASP A 744 2.15 -45.81 12.21
C ASP A 744 2.26 -47.34 12.02
N ILE A 745 3.33 -47.91 12.57
CA ILE A 745 3.70 -49.34 12.42
C ILE A 745 3.55 -50.14 13.71
N THR A 746 3.11 -49.52 14.81
CA THR A 746 3.10 -50.15 16.13
C THR A 746 1.95 -51.14 16.31
N LEU A 747 0.79 -50.89 15.65
CA LEU A 747 -0.41 -51.71 15.80
C LEU A 747 -0.69 -52.61 14.58
N PHE A 748 -0.73 -52.02 13.39
CA PHE A 748 -1.10 -52.73 12.16
C PHE A 748 0.08 -52.82 11.21
N LYS A 749 0.95 -53.82 11.42
CA LYS A 749 2.13 -54.04 10.60
C LYS A 749 1.87 -54.99 9.42
N LEU A 750 2.46 -54.65 8.28
CA LEU A 750 2.67 -55.49 7.11
C LEU A 750 4.17 -55.81 7.05
N GLU A 751 4.52 -57.10 6.97
CA GLU A 751 5.93 -57.50 6.85
C GLU A 751 6.31 -57.70 5.37
N LEU A 752 7.21 -56.86 4.86
CA LEU A 752 7.79 -57.00 3.52
C LEU A 752 9.23 -57.54 3.59
N PRO A 753 9.65 -58.42 2.67
CA PRO A 753 11.02 -58.93 2.62
C PRO A 753 12.04 -57.82 2.31
N THR A 754 13.18 -57.76 3.01
CA THR A 754 14.07 -56.57 2.90
C THR A 754 15.11 -56.64 1.78
N SER A 755 15.47 -57.83 1.26
CA SER A 755 16.56 -57.96 0.27
C SER A 755 16.59 -59.36 -0.37
N ASN A 756 16.89 -59.42 -1.68
CA ASN A 756 17.19 -60.68 -2.39
C ASN A 756 18.48 -61.35 -1.87
N THR A 757 19.47 -60.56 -1.40
CA THR A 757 20.80 -61.04 -1.00
C THR A 757 20.79 -61.76 0.35
N ALA A 758 19.86 -61.42 1.26
CA ALA A 758 19.69 -62.12 2.54
C ALA A 758 18.96 -63.47 2.38
N MET A 759 18.10 -63.59 1.36
CA MET A 759 17.37 -64.84 1.07
C MET A 759 18.25 -65.91 0.43
N ALA A 760 19.26 -65.53 -0.38
CA ALA A 760 20.28 -66.46 -0.88
C ALA A 760 21.09 -67.14 0.25
N ARG A 761 21.07 -66.58 1.47
CA ARG A 761 21.72 -67.12 2.68
C ARG A 761 20.71 -67.69 3.71
N GLY A 762 19.43 -67.80 3.38
CA GLY A 762 18.41 -68.39 4.25
C GLY A 762 17.98 -67.56 5.45
N ILE A 763 18.31 -66.26 5.52
CA ILE A 763 17.97 -65.39 6.67
C ILE A 763 16.69 -64.60 6.36
N LYS A 764 15.60 -64.85 7.10
CA LYS A 764 14.35 -64.09 7.01
C LYS A 764 14.49 -62.73 7.72
N ILE A 765 14.80 -61.69 6.96
CA ILE A 765 14.76 -60.30 7.44
C ILE A 765 13.56 -59.62 6.76
N SER A 766 12.61 -59.14 7.55
CA SER A 766 11.43 -58.37 7.10
C SER A 766 11.46 -56.95 7.66
N THR A 767 11.00 -55.97 6.87
CA THR A 767 10.76 -54.59 7.32
C THR A 767 9.28 -54.38 7.59
N PRO A 768 8.89 -53.95 8.80
CA PRO A 768 7.51 -53.62 9.11
C PRO A 768 7.10 -52.31 8.45
N GLU A 769 5.98 -52.31 7.75
CA GLU A 769 5.33 -51.14 7.17
C GLU A 769 3.88 -51.05 7.65
N SER A 770 3.24 -49.88 7.51
CA SER A 770 1.82 -49.73 7.87
C SER A 770 0.94 -50.61 6.97
N LYS A 771 -0.01 -51.33 7.58
CA LYS A 771 -1.03 -52.12 6.88
C LYS A 771 -2.19 -51.26 6.36
N CYS A 772 -2.24 -49.97 6.71
CA CYS A 772 -3.27 -49.03 6.25
C CYS A 772 -3.54 -49.07 4.73
N PRO A 773 -2.54 -49.08 3.83
CA PRO A 773 -2.78 -49.12 2.38
C PRO A 773 -3.54 -50.38 1.92
N GLU A 774 -3.28 -51.52 2.54
CA GLU A 774 -4.00 -52.78 2.27
C GLU A 774 -5.45 -52.69 2.78
N LEU A 775 -5.66 -52.15 3.97
CA LEU A 775 -7.00 -51.99 4.56
C LEU A 775 -7.87 -51.02 3.75
N LEU A 776 -7.29 -49.92 3.25
CA LEU A 776 -7.97 -49.01 2.33
C LEU A 776 -8.36 -49.72 1.02
N ALA A 777 -7.47 -50.51 0.43
CA ALA A 777 -7.77 -51.26 -0.79
C ALA A 777 -8.87 -52.31 -0.58
N ASN A 778 -8.86 -53.01 0.56
CA ASN A 778 -9.92 -53.95 0.96
C ASN A 778 -11.26 -53.24 1.16
N TYR A 779 -11.26 -52.04 1.75
CA TYR A 779 -12.47 -51.24 1.92
C TYR A 779 -13.05 -50.78 0.58
N CYS A 780 -12.21 -50.31 -0.36
CA CYS A 780 -12.63 -50.04 -1.74
C CYS A 780 -13.25 -51.27 -2.41
N ASP A 781 -12.63 -52.46 -2.26
CA ASP A 781 -13.17 -53.71 -2.82
C ASP A 781 -14.55 -54.06 -2.23
N MET A 782 -14.78 -53.76 -0.96
CA MET A 782 -16.08 -53.99 -0.32
C MET A 782 -17.18 -53.06 -0.84
N LEU A 783 -16.83 -51.81 -1.16
CA LEU A 783 -17.73 -50.80 -1.74
C LEU A 783 -18.04 -51.10 -3.21
N LEU A 784 -17.03 -51.45 -4.02
CA LEU A 784 -17.13 -51.65 -5.47
C LEU A 784 -17.69 -53.03 -5.87
N ARG A 785 -17.83 -53.96 -4.91
CA ARG A 785 -18.41 -55.30 -5.14
C ARG A 785 -19.79 -55.39 -4.52
N ARG A 786 -20.67 -56.22 -5.10
CA ARG A 786 -22.02 -56.54 -4.57
C ARG A 786 -22.00 -57.29 -3.22
N THR A 787 -21.60 -56.60 -2.15
CA THR A 787 -21.56 -57.08 -0.77
C THR A 787 -22.82 -56.68 0.01
N PRO A 788 -23.17 -57.35 1.12
CA PRO A 788 -24.25 -56.90 2.00
C PRO A 788 -24.09 -55.46 2.49
N PHE A 789 -22.85 -54.98 2.58
CA PHE A 789 -22.51 -53.61 2.96
C PHE A 789 -22.82 -52.62 1.82
N SER A 790 -22.25 -52.83 0.63
CA SER A 790 -22.52 -51.99 -0.56
C SER A 790 -24.03 -51.88 -0.88
N LYS A 791 -24.81 -52.95 -0.67
CA LYS A 791 -26.25 -52.97 -0.92
C LYS A 791 -27.07 -52.09 0.03
N ARG A 792 -26.50 -51.65 1.15
CA ARG A 792 -27.15 -50.74 2.10
C ARG A 792 -26.90 -49.27 1.77
N LEU A 793 -26.01 -48.99 0.82
CA LEU A 793 -25.59 -47.65 0.45
C LEU A 793 -26.16 -47.29 -0.92
N THR A 794 -26.45 -46.01 -1.10
CA THR A 794 -26.77 -45.42 -2.41
C THR A 794 -25.51 -45.23 -3.26
N THR A 795 -25.69 -45.03 -4.56
CA THR A 795 -24.59 -44.81 -5.50
C THR A 795 -23.79 -43.54 -5.16
N GLU A 796 -24.46 -42.51 -4.66
CA GLU A 796 -23.87 -41.25 -4.20
C GLU A 796 -23.09 -41.44 -2.89
N GLU A 797 -23.62 -42.22 -1.95
CA GLU A 797 -22.90 -42.55 -0.72
C GLU A 797 -21.64 -43.37 -1.00
N ILE A 798 -21.70 -44.34 -1.92
CA ILE A 798 -20.53 -45.13 -2.33
C ILE A 798 -19.45 -44.20 -2.90
N GLU A 799 -19.81 -43.28 -3.79
CA GLU A 799 -18.88 -42.29 -4.32
C GLU A 799 -18.27 -41.42 -3.23
N SER A 800 -19.08 -40.90 -2.31
CA SER A 800 -18.58 -40.08 -1.19
C SER A 800 -17.57 -40.86 -0.33
N ARG A 801 -17.83 -42.15 -0.07
CA ARG A 801 -16.92 -43.01 0.70
C ARG A 801 -15.65 -43.35 -0.06
N LEU A 802 -15.71 -43.51 -1.39
CA LEU A 802 -14.52 -43.67 -2.22
C LEU A 802 -13.66 -42.41 -2.22
N LYS A 803 -14.27 -41.21 -2.31
CA LYS A 803 -13.57 -39.92 -2.17
C LYS A 803 -12.92 -39.75 -0.80
N ASP A 804 -13.60 -40.16 0.27
CA ASP A 804 -13.03 -40.21 1.63
C ASP A 804 -11.78 -41.11 1.69
N VAL A 805 -11.78 -42.28 1.01
CA VAL A 805 -10.60 -43.14 0.95
C VAL A 805 -9.43 -42.44 0.25
N LEU A 806 -9.70 -41.71 -0.83
CA LEU A 806 -8.67 -40.97 -1.56
C LEU A 806 -8.07 -39.84 -0.71
N LEU A 807 -8.88 -39.19 0.13
CA LEU A 807 -8.40 -38.24 1.14
C LEU A 807 -7.38 -38.89 2.08
N VAL A 808 -7.71 -40.06 2.65
CA VAL A 808 -6.76 -40.79 3.53
C VAL A 808 -5.52 -41.25 2.75
N LEU A 809 -5.70 -41.71 1.51
CA LEU A 809 -4.61 -42.16 0.63
C LEU A 809 -3.59 -41.04 0.34
N LYS A 810 -3.98 -39.77 0.37
CA LYS A 810 -3.06 -38.62 0.27
C LYS A 810 -2.00 -38.64 1.38
N TYR A 811 -2.36 -39.08 2.58
CA TYR A 811 -1.48 -39.14 3.75
C TYR A 811 -0.71 -40.46 3.85
N VAL A 812 -1.03 -41.46 3.04
CA VAL A 812 -0.30 -42.72 2.98
C VAL A 812 1.04 -42.53 2.27
N SER A 813 2.12 -43.02 2.88
CA SER A 813 3.47 -42.94 2.32
C SER A 813 3.74 -44.00 1.25
N ASN A 814 3.30 -45.24 1.48
CA ASN A 814 3.56 -46.38 0.59
C ASN A 814 2.31 -46.75 -0.22
N LYS A 815 1.99 -45.90 -1.20
CA LYS A 815 0.83 -46.01 -2.08
C LYS A 815 0.92 -47.19 -3.05
N ASP A 816 2.14 -47.65 -3.36
CA ASP A 816 2.38 -48.82 -4.19
C ASP A 816 1.79 -50.12 -3.61
N VAL A 817 1.74 -50.23 -2.28
CA VAL A 817 1.04 -51.31 -1.56
C VAL A 817 -0.46 -51.26 -1.85
N PHE A 818 -1.09 -50.09 -1.72
CA PHE A 818 -2.51 -49.90 -2.07
C PHE A 818 -2.76 -50.30 -3.53
N MET A 819 -1.93 -49.82 -4.46
CA MET A 819 -2.11 -50.09 -5.89
C MET A 819 -2.02 -51.57 -6.24
N ARG A 820 -1.15 -52.34 -5.57
CA ARG A 820 -1.07 -53.80 -5.76
C ARG A 820 -2.37 -54.48 -5.34
N TYR A 821 -2.83 -54.23 -4.11
CA TYR A 821 -4.04 -54.85 -3.61
C TYR A 821 -5.25 -54.42 -4.44
N HIS A 822 -5.38 -53.12 -4.73
CA HIS A 822 -6.44 -52.58 -5.56
C HIS A 822 -6.47 -53.24 -6.95
N LYS A 823 -5.31 -53.39 -7.61
CA LYS A 823 -5.20 -54.11 -8.88
C LYS A 823 -5.68 -55.55 -8.75
N ALA A 824 -5.23 -56.28 -7.73
CA ALA A 824 -5.65 -57.67 -7.51
C ALA A 824 -7.17 -57.77 -7.28
N HIS A 825 -7.76 -56.84 -6.53
CA HIS A 825 -9.21 -56.79 -6.35
C HIS A 825 -9.95 -56.48 -7.66
N LEU A 826 -9.49 -55.49 -8.43
CA LEU A 826 -10.06 -55.16 -9.73
C LEU A 826 -9.99 -56.35 -10.70
N THR A 827 -8.84 -57.01 -10.82
CA THR A 827 -8.67 -58.24 -11.62
C THR A 827 -9.74 -59.26 -11.26
N ARG A 828 -10.02 -59.44 -9.96
CA ARG A 828 -11.02 -60.42 -9.50
C ARG A 828 -12.42 -60.02 -9.93
N ARG A 829 -12.76 -58.75 -9.75
CA ARG A 829 -14.08 -58.23 -10.04
C ARG A 829 -14.40 -58.30 -11.53
N LEU A 830 -13.43 -57.95 -12.39
CA LEU A 830 -13.56 -58.03 -13.84
C LEU A 830 -13.56 -59.46 -14.38
N ILE A 831 -12.83 -60.40 -13.76
CA ILE A 831 -12.87 -61.81 -14.19
C ILE A 831 -14.19 -62.48 -13.79
N LEU A 832 -14.71 -62.16 -12.60
CA LEU A 832 -15.96 -62.74 -12.08
C LEU A 832 -17.23 -61.98 -12.46
N ASP A 833 -17.11 -60.85 -13.16
CA ASP A 833 -18.21 -59.92 -13.45
C ASP A 833 -19.03 -59.57 -12.20
N SER A 834 -18.31 -59.29 -11.11
CA SER A 834 -18.87 -59.12 -9.76
C SER A 834 -18.89 -57.69 -9.24
N SER A 835 -18.54 -56.73 -10.09
CA SER A 835 -18.64 -55.29 -9.81
C SER A 835 -20.09 -54.91 -9.49
N ALA A 836 -20.26 -54.00 -8.53
CA ALA A 836 -21.56 -53.44 -8.18
C ALA A 836 -22.04 -52.50 -9.29
N ASP A 837 -21.14 -51.64 -9.74
CA ASP A 837 -21.36 -50.58 -10.72
C ASP A 837 -20.09 -50.44 -11.57
N SER A 838 -20.22 -50.50 -12.89
CA SER A 838 -19.09 -50.42 -13.82
C SER A 838 -18.60 -48.98 -14.01
N GLU A 839 -19.47 -47.98 -13.91
CA GLU A 839 -19.11 -46.57 -14.04
C GLU A 839 -18.22 -46.15 -12.86
N LYS A 840 -18.62 -46.52 -11.65
CA LYS A 840 -17.83 -46.25 -10.43
C LYS A 840 -16.46 -46.92 -10.42
N GLU A 841 -16.29 -48.01 -11.16
CA GLU A 841 -14.99 -48.67 -11.34
C GLU A 841 -14.08 -47.87 -12.29
N GLU A 842 -14.63 -47.30 -13.36
CA GLU A 842 -13.92 -46.39 -14.27
C GLU A 842 -13.58 -45.07 -13.53
N ASP A 843 -14.53 -44.47 -12.81
CA ASP A 843 -14.35 -43.28 -11.97
C ASP A 843 -13.19 -43.46 -10.97
N MET A 844 -13.13 -44.62 -10.29
CA MET A 844 -12.07 -44.89 -9.32
C MET A 844 -10.68 -44.87 -9.97
N VAL A 845 -10.55 -45.36 -11.21
CA VAL A 845 -9.27 -45.29 -11.95
C VAL A 845 -8.94 -43.85 -12.34
N GLU A 846 -9.94 -43.05 -12.72
CA GLU A 846 -9.76 -41.62 -13.00
C GLU A 846 -9.33 -40.85 -11.75
N TRP A 847 -10.00 -41.04 -10.62
CA TRP A 847 -9.63 -40.37 -9.38
C TRP A 847 -8.24 -40.78 -8.87
N LEU A 848 -7.82 -42.05 -9.08
CA LEU A 848 -6.44 -42.45 -8.78
C LEU A 848 -5.42 -41.68 -9.64
N ARG A 849 -5.77 -41.33 -10.88
CA ARG A 849 -4.96 -40.45 -11.73
C ARG A 849 -4.86 -39.05 -11.12
N GLU A 850 -5.98 -38.49 -10.68
CA GLU A 850 -6.08 -37.13 -10.10
C GLU A 850 -5.29 -36.99 -8.79
N VAL A 851 -5.30 -38.02 -7.94
CA VAL A 851 -4.52 -38.06 -6.68
C VAL A 851 -3.01 -38.17 -6.92
N GLY A 852 -2.58 -38.29 -8.18
CA GLY A 852 -1.18 -38.32 -8.58
C GLY A 852 -0.55 -39.70 -8.49
N MET A 853 -1.34 -40.78 -8.57
CA MET A 853 -0.77 -42.12 -8.74
C MET A 853 0.02 -42.21 -10.06
N PRO A 854 1.09 -43.02 -10.13
CA PRO A 854 1.88 -43.13 -11.34
C PRO A 854 1.05 -43.53 -12.56
N ALA A 855 1.24 -42.79 -13.66
CA ALA A 855 0.48 -43.01 -14.89
C ALA A 855 0.65 -44.42 -15.46
N ASP A 856 1.82 -45.05 -15.30
CA ASP A 856 2.06 -46.42 -15.79
C ASP A 856 1.19 -47.46 -15.08
N TYR A 857 0.86 -47.23 -13.80
CA TYR A 857 -0.05 -48.08 -13.05
C TYR A 857 -1.50 -47.85 -13.44
N VAL A 858 -1.93 -46.59 -13.46
CA VAL A 858 -3.30 -46.21 -13.80
C VAL A 858 -3.64 -46.64 -15.25
N ASN A 859 -2.71 -46.46 -16.19
CA ASN A 859 -2.90 -46.88 -17.57
C ASN A 859 -3.03 -48.41 -17.73
N LYS A 860 -2.39 -49.20 -16.85
CA LYS A 860 -2.60 -50.65 -16.82
C LYS A 860 -4.00 -51.01 -16.34
N LEU A 861 -4.52 -50.33 -15.31
CA LEU A 861 -5.90 -50.54 -14.85
C LEU A 861 -6.91 -50.15 -15.94
N ALA A 862 -6.74 -48.98 -16.56
CA ALA A 862 -7.59 -48.55 -17.68
C ALA A 862 -7.57 -49.54 -18.85
N ARG A 863 -6.38 -50.09 -19.19
CA ARG A 863 -6.25 -51.13 -20.21
C ARG A 863 -6.98 -52.43 -19.86
N MET A 864 -7.10 -52.78 -18.58
CA MET A 864 -7.88 -53.96 -18.17
C MET A 864 -9.35 -53.83 -18.58
N PHE A 865 -9.98 -52.66 -18.43
CA PHE A 865 -11.36 -52.46 -18.90
C PHE A 865 -11.48 -52.58 -20.43
N GLN A 866 -10.51 -52.03 -21.17
CA GLN A 866 -10.47 -52.17 -22.62
C GLN A 866 -10.32 -53.64 -23.05
N ASP A 867 -9.45 -54.40 -22.38
CA ASP A 867 -9.25 -55.81 -22.66
C ASP A 867 -10.54 -56.63 -22.41
N ILE A 868 -11.34 -56.29 -21.38
CA ILE A 868 -12.64 -56.94 -21.14
C ILE A 868 -13.59 -56.66 -22.31
N LYS A 869 -13.75 -55.40 -22.72
CA LYS A 869 -14.63 -55.02 -23.84
C LYS A 869 -14.21 -55.73 -25.15
N VAL A 870 -12.92 -55.74 -25.46
CA VAL A 870 -12.37 -56.47 -26.62
C VAL A 870 -12.63 -57.97 -26.51
N SER A 871 -12.51 -58.54 -25.31
CA SER A 871 -12.77 -59.96 -25.10
C SER A 871 -14.25 -60.32 -25.27
N GLU A 872 -15.18 -59.45 -24.90
CA GLU A 872 -16.62 -59.64 -25.13
C GLU A 872 -16.94 -59.66 -26.63
N ASP A 873 -16.34 -58.76 -27.41
CA ASP A 873 -16.44 -58.76 -28.87
C ASP A 873 -15.90 -60.05 -29.47
N LEU A 874 -14.73 -60.52 -29.00
CA LEU A 874 -14.15 -61.80 -29.43
C LEU A 874 -15.05 -62.98 -29.10
N ASN A 875 -15.68 -63.01 -27.93
CA ASN A 875 -16.64 -64.06 -27.57
C ASN A 875 -17.86 -64.06 -28.47
N THR A 876 -18.42 -62.89 -28.76
CA THR A 876 -19.58 -62.75 -29.67
C THR A 876 -19.23 -63.30 -31.06
N GLN A 877 -18.04 -62.96 -31.55
CA GLN A 877 -17.57 -63.45 -32.84
C GLN A 877 -17.26 -64.96 -32.82
N PHE A 878 -16.68 -65.49 -31.73
CA PHE A 878 -16.42 -66.93 -31.59
C PHE A 878 -17.72 -67.73 -31.56
N ARG A 879 -18.71 -67.26 -30.79
CA ARG A 879 -20.05 -67.85 -30.70
C ARG A 879 -20.78 -67.88 -32.04
N SER A 880 -20.50 -66.95 -32.95
CA SER A 880 -21.08 -66.97 -34.31
C SER A 880 -20.47 -68.03 -35.24
N GLN A 881 -19.31 -68.60 -34.88
CA GLN A 881 -18.53 -69.53 -35.72
C GLN A 881 -18.51 -70.98 -35.22
N THR A 882 -18.88 -71.24 -33.96
CA THR A 882 -18.97 -72.59 -33.39
C THR A 882 -20.43 -73.06 -33.35
N THR A 883 -20.71 -74.34 -33.58
CA THR A 883 -22.06 -74.93 -33.49
C THR A 883 -22.47 -75.31 -32.06
N ARG A 884 -21.52 -75.32 -31.11
CA ARG A 884 -21.76 -75.60 -29.68
C ARG A 884 -22.10 -74.29 -28.96
N HIS A 885 -23.27 -73.73 -29.27
CA HIS A 885 -23.69 -72.45 -28.74
C HIS A 885 -24.06 -72.54 -27.24
N ASP A 886 -23.64 -71.53 -26.46
CA ASP A 886 -24.12 -71.13 -25.13
C ASP A 886 -23.41 -71.63 -23.84
N ALA A 887 -22.49 -72.59 -23.88
CA ALA A 887 -21.91 -73.13 -22.64
C ALA A 887 -20.62 -72.43 -22.13
N ILE A 888 -19.86 -71.75 -23.00
CA ILE A 888 -18.52 -71.23 -22.67
C ILE A 888 -18.38 -69.71 -22.89
N ASN A 889 -17.63 -69.06 -21.99
CA ASN A 889 -17.24 -67.66 -22.06
C ASN A 889 -15.73 -67.54 -21.85
N ILE A 890 -15.01 -67.02 -22.84
CA ILE A 890 -13.54 -67.05 -22.87
C ILE A 890 -13.00 -65.63 -22.72
N LYS A 891 -12.24 -65.38 -21.65
CA LYS A 891 -11.61 -64.07 -21.43
C LYS A 891 -10.18 -64.05 -21.99
N ILE A 892 -9.98 -63.44 -23.16
CA ILE A 892 -8.67 -63.26 -23.79
C ILE A 892 -8.10 -61.90 -23.40
N LEU A 893 -7.08 -61.91 -22.54
CA LEU A 893 -6.58 -60.72 -21.84
C LEU A 893 -5.09 -60.48 -22.12
N ASN A 894 -4.66 -59.22 -22.09
CA ASN A 894 -3.26 -58.87 -22.30
C ASN A 894 -2.41 -59.26 -21.07
N ALA A 895 -1.49 -60.21 -21.24
CA ALA A 895 -0.62 -60.67 -20.16
C ALA A 895 0.12 -59.51 -19.45
N GLY A 896 0.61 -58.49 -20.17
CA GLY A 896 1.34 -57.37 -19.58
C GLY A 896 0.52 -56.44 -18.68
N ALA A 897 -0.80 -56.38 -18.89
CA ALA A 897 -1.71 -55.61 -18.04
C ALA A 897 -2.25 -56.44 -16.87
N TRP A 898 -2.55 -57.72 -17.10
CA TRP A 898 -3.26 -58.58 -16.14
C TRP A 898 -2.35 -59.46 -15.29
N ALA A 899 -1.43 -60.19 -15.92
CA ALA A 899 -0.62 -61.22 -15.27
C ALA A 899 0.81 -60.73 -15.02
N ARG A 900 1.39 -61.10 -13.89
CA ARG A 900 2.85 -61.03 -13.69
C ARG A 900 3.35 -62.45 -13.54
N GLY A 901 3.98 -62.98 -14.59
CA GLY A 901 4.87 -64.14 -14.55
C GLY A 901 4.44 -65.36 -13.74
N SER A 902 3.15 -65.65 -13.58
CA SER A 902 2.73 -66.80 -12.78
C SER A 902 3.10 -68.10 -13.49
N GLU A 903 3.68 -69.01 -12.73
CA GLU A 903 3.96 -70.38 -13.15
C GLU A 903 2.66 -71.04 -13.66
N ARG A 904 2.77 -71.81 -14.76
CA ARG A 904 1.63 -72.57 -15.29
C ARG A 904 1.26 -73.63 -14.27
N VAL A 905 0.09 -73.50 -13.66
CA VAL A 905 -0.45 -74.57 -12.81
C VAL A 905 -0.97 -75.67 -13.71
N SER A 906 -0.36 -76.86 -13.64
CA SER A 906 -0.86 -78.06 -14.30
C SER A 906 -2.21 -78.45 -13.70
N VAL A 907 -3.17 -78.76 -14.58
CA VAL A 907 -4.46 -79.32 -14.19
C VAL A 907 -5.01 -80.12 -15.36
N SER A 908 -5.49 -81.32 -15.07
CA SER A 908 -6.28 -82.11 -16.00
C SER A 908 -7.72 -81.61 -16.01
N LEU A 909 -8.23 -81.23 -17.17
CA LEU A 909 -9.57 -80.67 -17.32
C LEU A 909 -10.60 -81.76 -17.64
N PRO A 910 -11.88 -81.56 -17.30
CA PRO A 910 -12.96 -82.35 -17.88
C PRO A 910 -12.89 -82.34 -19.42
N LEU A 911 -13.15 -83.49 -20.05
CA LEU A 911 -13.11 -83.66 -21.51
C LEU A 911 -13.98 -82.62 -22.23
N GLU A 912 -15.13 -82.29 -21.64
CA GLU A 912 -16.07 -81.31 -22.18
C GLU A 912 -15.50 -79.89 -22.27
N LEU A 913 -14.48 -79.56 -21.47
CA LEU A 913 -13.75 -78.29 -21.53
C LEU A 913 -12.48 -78.37 -22.37
N GLU A 914 -11.80 -79.51 -22.33
CA GLU A 914 -10.55 -79.73 -23.09
C GLU A 914 -10.78 -79.60 -24.61
N ASP A 915 -11.92 -80.09 -25.11
CA ASP A 915 -12.32 -79.97 -26.52
C ASP A 915 -12.34 -78.51 -27.05
N TYR A 916 -12.68 -77.54 -26.20
CA TYR A 916 -12.79 -76.14 -26.64
C TYR A 916 -11.43 -75.46 -26.80
N ILE A 917 -10.37 -75.94 -26.12
CA ILE A 917 -9.04 -75.31 -26.17
C ILE A 917 -8.51 -75.17 -27.60
N PRO A 918 -8.43 -76.25 -28.41
CA PRO A 918 -7.92 -76.15 -29.78
C PRO A 918 -8.82 -75.30 -30.70
N GLU A 919 -10.15 -75.36 -30.53
CA GLU A 919 -11.10 -74.53 -31.30
C GLU A 919 -10.84 -73.03 -31.10
N VAL A 920 -10.62 -72.64 -29.84
CA VAL A 920 -10.34 -71.24 -29.46
C VAL A 920 -8.98 -70.78 -29.94
N GLU A 921 -7.96 -71.64 -29.83
CA GLU A 921 -6.62 -71.34 -30.33
C GLU A 921 -6.60 -71.16 -31.85
N GLU A 922 -7.32 -72.01 -32.58
CA GLU A 922 -7.44 -71.88 -34.04
C GLU A 922 -8.21 -70.61 -34.44
N PHE A 923 -9.34 -70.33 -33.79
CA PHE A 923 -10.11 -69.10 -33.98
C PHE A 923 -9.24 -67.85 -33.77
N TYR A 924 -8.50 -67.81 -32.67
CA TYR A 924 -7.67 -66.66 -32.33
C TYR A 924 -6.48 -66.52 -33.27
N LYS A 925 -5.84 -67.63 -33.66
CA LYS A 925 -4.71 -67.65 -34.60
C LYS A 925 -5.12 -67.14 -35.99
N LYS A 926 -6.33 -67.46 -36.46
CA LYS A 926 -6.88 -66.96 -37.74
C LYS A 926 -7.00 -65.44 -37.75
N LYS A 927 -7.34 -64.82 -36.62
CA LYS A 927 -7.53 -63.36 -36.51
C LYS A 927 -6.26 -62.59 -36.15
N HIS A 928 -5.36 -63.21 -35.40
CA HIS A 928 -4.17 -62.55 -34.87
C HIS A 928 -2.92 -63.37 -35.16
N SER A 929 -2.21 -63.02 -36.24
CA SER A 929 -0.91 -63.59 -36.57
C SER A 929 0.17 -63.12 -35.59
N GLY A 930 1.02 -64.04 -35.12
CA GLY A 930 2.18 -63.72 -34.27
C GLY A 930 1.88 -63.59 -32.77
N ARG A 931 0.65 -63.90 -32.32
CA ARG A 931 0.30 -63.98 -30.89
C ARG A 931 0.14 -65.43 -30.45
N LYS A 932 0.46 -65.73 -29.19
CA LYS A 932 0.28 -67.05 -28.57
C LYS A 932 -0.64 -66.92 -27.35
N LEU A 933 -1.60 -67.83 -27.23
CA LEU A 933 -2.46 -67.92 -26.05
C LEU A 933 -1.75 -68.72 -24.94
N GLN A 934 -2.03 -68.32 -23.71
CA GLN A 934 -1.62 -69.04 -22.50
C GLN A 934 -2.84 -69.14 -21.60
N TRP A 935 -3.16 -70.34 -21.15
CA TRP A 935 -4.37 -70.62 -20.38
C TRP A 935 -4.13 -70.49 -18.87
N TYR A 936 -5.03 -69.78 -18.19
CA TYR A 936 -4.97 -69.48 -16.76
C TYR A 936 -6.17 -70.12 -16.03
N HIS A 937 -6.15 -71.45 -15.87
CA HIS A 937 -7.28 -72.20 -15.31
C HIS A 937 -7.60 -71.85 -13.85
N HIS A 938 -6.61 -71.41 -13.05
CA HIS A 938 -6.84 -70.95 -11.67
C HIS A 938 -7.73 -69.70 -11.58
N MET A 939 -7.79 -68.88 -12.64
CA MET A 939 -8.67 -67.72 -12.74
C MET A 939 -10.03 -68.06 -13.36
N SER A 940 -10.22 -69.29 -13.82
CA SER A 940 -11.42 -69.72 -14.53
C SER A 940 -12.42 -70.37 -13.57
N ASN A 941 -13.71 -70.21 -13.86
CA ASN A 941 -14.82 -70.76 -13.07
C ASN A 941 -15.96 -71.22 -13.99
N GLY A 942 -16.89 -71.99 -13.45
CA GLY A 942 -18.07 -72.41 -14.18
C GLY A 942 -19.16 -72.96 -13.27
N THR A 943 -20.35 -73.16 -13.83
CA THR A 943 -21.46 -73.80 -13.14
C THR A 943 -21.56 -75.27 -13.57
N ILE A 944 -21.56 -76.18 -12.61
CA ILE A 944 -21.80 -77.61 -12.84
C ILE A 944 -23.07 -78.08 -12.13
N THR A 945 -23.76 -79.07 -12.69
CA THR A 945 -24.88 -79.73 -12.01
C THR A 945 -24.37 -80.93 -11.21
N PHE A 946 -24.37 -80.81 -9.90
CA PHE A 946 -24.02 -81.87 -8.95
C PHE A 946 -25.27 -82.68 -8.59
N ALA A 947 -25.27 -83.96 -8.94
CA ALA A 947 -26.35 -84.88 -8.65
C ALA A 947 -25.93 -85.92 -7.61
N ASN A 948 -26.80 -86.18 -6.64
CA ASN A 948 -26.62 -87.22 -5.64
C ASN A 948 -27.95 -87.93 -5.34
N ASN A 949 -27.95 -88.85 -4.37
CA ASN A 949 -29.17 -89.57 -3.97
C ASN A 949 -30.30 -88.66 -3.44
N THR A 950 -29.97 -87.44 -2.98
CA THR A 950 -30.93 -86.51 -2.38
C THR A 950 -31.55 -85.54 -3.39
N GLY A 951 -30.81 -85.14 -4.43
CA GLY A 951 -31.25 -84.09 -5.34
C GLY A 951 -30.24 -83.70 -6.42
N ARG A 952 -30.55 -82.61 -7.12
CA ARG A 952 -29.69 -82.00 -8.15
C ARG A 952 -29.44 -80.54 -7.81
N PHE A 953 -28.18 -80.14 -7.75
CA PHE A 953 -27.76 -78.81 -7.29
C PHE A 953 -26.83 -78.17 -8.30
N ASP A 954 -27.04 -76.90 -8.60
CA ASP A 954 -26.12 -76.14 -9.45
C ASP A 954 -25.03 -75.55 -8.57
N LEU A 955 -23.78 -75.88 -8.87
CA LEU A 955 -22.61 -75.42 -8.12
C LEU A 955 -21.81 -74.47 -9.00
N ASP A 956 -21.66 -73.21 -8.58
CA ASP A 956 -20.62 -72.36 -9.15
C ASP A 956 -19.29 -72.72 -8.49
N VAL A 957 -18.36 -73.24 -9.27
CA VAL A 957 -17.08 -73.80 -8.81
C VAL A 957 -15.91 -73.20 -9.58
N THR A 958 -14.74 -73.19 -8.96
CA THR A 958 -13.48 -72.94 -9.69
C THR A 958 -13.15 -74.11 -10.61
N THR A 959 -12.33 -73.88 -11.63
CA THR A 959 -11.89 -74.97 -12.53
C THR A 959 -11.16 -76.08 -11.77
N PHE A 960 -10.43 -75.75 -10.70
CA PHE A 960 -9.77 -76.76 -9.85
C PHE A 960 -10.77 -77.60 -9.06
N GLN A 961 -11.80 -76.98 -8.48
CA GLN A 961 -12.90 -77.70 -7.85
C GLN A 961 -13.64 -78.59 -8.87
N MET A 962 -13.81 -78.10 -10.10
CA MET A 962 -14.42 -78.86 -11.19
C MET A 962 -13.60 -80.10 -11.56
N ALA A 963 -12.27 -79.95 -11.74
CA ALA A 963 -11.36 -81.06 -12.01
C ALA A 963 -11.38 -82.12 -10.89
N VAL A 964 -11.39 -81.68 -9.62
CA VAL A 964 -11.49 -82.58 -8.46
C VAL A 964 -12.83 -83.34 -8.48
N LEU A 965 -13.96 -82.65 -8.66
CA LEU A 965 -15.28 -83.29 -8.67
C LEU A 965 -15.48 -84.24 -9.86
N PHE A 966 -14.86 -83.93 -11.02
CA PHE A 966 -14.89 -84.77 -12.21
C PHE A 966 -14.32 -86.18 -11.95
N ALA A 967 -13.41 -86.32 -10.99
CA ALA A 967 -12.84 -87.60 -10.60
C ALA A 967 -13.89 -88.63 -10.15
N TRP A 968 -15.12 -88.21 -9.78
CA TRP A 968 -16.21 -89.11 -9.37
C TRP A 968 -17.31 -89.32 -10.42
N ASN A 969 -17.24 -88.70 -11.61
CA ASN A 969 -18.31 -88.77 -12.61
C ASN A 969 -18.63 -90.22 -13.06
N GLN A 970 -17.61 -91.05 -13.23
CA GLN A 970 -17.75 -92.46 -13.60
C GLN A 970 -17.80 -93.41 -12.39
N ARG A 971 -17.59 -92.90 -11.18
CA ARG A 971 -17.46 -93.67 -9.93
C ARG A 971 -18.11 -92.96 -8.71
N PRO A 972 -19.43 -92.68 -8.74
CA PRO A 972 -20.08 -91.79 -7.77
C PRO A 972 -20.09 -92.30 -6.32
N ASN A 973 -19.88 -93.60 -6.09
CA ASN A 973 -19.93 -94.23 -4.76
C ASN A 973 -18.54 -94.66 -4.23
N GLU A 974 -17.46 -94.42 -4.98
CA GLU A 974 -16.12 -94.86 -4.58
C GLU A 974 -15.41 -93.86 -3.66
N LYS A 975 -14.60 -94.40 -2.74
CA LYS A 975 -13.62 -93.63 -1.95
C LYS A 975 -12.31 -93.53 -2.72
N VAL A 976 -11.80 -92.31 -2.91
CA VAL A 976 -10.56 -92.04 -3.64
C VAL A 976 -9.54 -91.41 -2.69
N SER A 977 -8.31 -91.92 -2.67
CA SER A 977 -7.23 -91.38 -1.84
C SER A 977 -6.73 -90.02 -2.34
N TYR A 978 -6.11 -89.26 -1.44
CA TYR A 978 -5.45 -87.99 -1.78
C TYR A 978 -4.42 -88.16 -2.91
N GLU A 979 -3.58 -89.20 -2.84
CA GLU A 979 -2.60 -89.52 -3.88
C GLU A 979 -3.26 -89.74 -5.25
N ASN A 980 -4.33 -90.53 -5.30
CA ASN A 980 -5.04 -90.81 -6.54
C ASN A 980 -5.73 -89.56 -7.10
N LEU A 981 -6.26 -88.68 -6.25
CA LEU A 981 -6.80 -87.38 -6.68
C LEU A 981 -5.70 -86.46 -7.22
N ARG A 982 -4.51 -86.49 -6.62
CA ARG A 982 -3.35 -85.74 -7.11
C ARG A 982 -2.90 -86.21 -8.49
N LEU A 983 -2.83 -87.51 -8.71
CA LEU A 983 -2.51 -88.07 -10.02
C LEU A 983 -3.60 -87.76 -11.06
N ALA A 984 -4.89 -87.94 -10.70
CA ALA A 984 -5.99 -87.72 -11.63
C ALA A 984 -6.18 -86.26 -12.04
N THR A 985 -5.93 -85.32 -11.14
CA THR A 985 -6.12 -83.88 -11.39
C THR A 985 -4.85 -83.17 -11.84
N GLU A 986 -3.67 -83.77 -11.66
CA GLU A 986 -2.34 -83.18 -11.85
C GLU A 986 -2.10 -81.86 -11.10
N LEU A 987 -2.91 -81.57 -10.08
CA LEU A 987 -2.79 -80.36 -9.29
C LEU A 987 -1.57 -80.41 -8.36
N PRO A 988 -0.84 -79.29 -8.20
CA PRO A 988 0.20 -79.18 -7.17
C PRO A 988 -0.36 -79.41 -5.77
N ASP A 989 0.44 -80.01 -4.88
CA ASP A 989 0.02 -80.39 -3.52
C ASP A 989 -0.63 -79.23 -2.71
N PRO A 990 -0.08 -78.00 -2.66
CA PRO A 990 -0.72 -76.89 -1.94
C PRO A 990 -2.09 -76.52 -2.51
N GLU A 991 -2.24 -76.57 -3.83
CA GLU A 991 -3.47 -76.21 -4.53
C GLU A 991 -4.54 -77.29 -4.38
N LEU A 992 -4.16 -78.57 -4.43
CA LEU A 992 -5.06 -79.69 -4.21
C LEU A 992 -5.61 -79.69 -2.77
N ARG A 993 -4.75 -79.53 -1.75
CA ARG A 993 -5.18 -79.45 -0.34
C ARG A 993 -6.21 -78.37 -0.11
N ARG A 994 -5.93 -77.17 -0.63
CA ARG A 994 -6.81 -76.00 -0.51
C ARG A 994 -8.14 -76.22 -1.25
N THR A 995 -8.07 -76.80 -2.44
CA THR A 995 -9.26 -77.13 -3.25
C THR A 995 -10.13 -78.16 -2.52
N LEU A 996 -9.55 -79.24 -2.02
CA LEU A 996 -10.28 -80.26 -1.25
C LEU A 996 -10.89 -79.67 0.03
N TRP A 997 -10.14 -78.85 0.77
CA TRP A 997 -10.64 -78.18 1.97
C TRP A 997 -11.88 -77.33 1.67
N SER A 998 -11.88 -76.62 0.54
CA SER A 998 -13.05 -75.83 0.13
C SER A 998 -14.29 -76.66 -0.20
N LEU A 999 -14.14 -77.97 -0.46
CA LEU A 999 -15.23 -78.90 -0.76
C LEU A 999 -15.68 -79.71 0.48
N VAL A 1000 -14.77 -79.96 1.43
CA VAL A 1000 -15.06 -80.71 2.67
C VAL A 1000 -15.37 -79.82 3.88
N ALA A 1001 -15.02 -78.54 3.85
CA ALA A 1001 -15.12 -77.64 5.01
C ALA A 1001 -15.51 -76.21 4.61
N PHE A 1002 -16.49 -76.06 3.71
CA PHE A 1002 -17.01 -74.75 3.31
C PHE A 1002 -17.88 -74.12 4.42
N PRO A 1003 -17.51 -72.93 4.96
CA PRO A 1003 -18.14 -72.40 6.18
C PRO A 1003 -19.64 -72.10 6.06
N LYS A 1004 -20.13 -71.75 4.87
CA LYS A 1004 -21.55 -71.39 4.67
C LYS A 1004 -22.45 -72.60 4.44
N LEU A 1005 -21.89 -73.80 4.34
CA LEU A 1005 -22.64 -75.03 4.11
C LEU A 1005 -22.76 -75.84 5.41
N LYS A 1006 -23.99 -76.22 5.75
CA LYS A 1006 -24.25 -77.13 6.90
C LYS A 1006 -23.90 -78.59 6.57
N ARG A 1007 -24.04 -78.98 5.30
CA ARG A 1007 -23.64 -80.28 4.77
C ARG A 1007 -22.61 -80.06 3.68
N GLN A 1008 -21.48 -80.72 3.78
CA GLN A 1008 -20.33 -80.54 2.89
C GLN A 1008 -20.49 -81.41 1.64
N LEU A 1009 -19.83 -81.04 0.54
CA LEU A 1009 -19.99 -81.74 -0.74
C LEU A 1009 -19.22 -83.05 -0.77
N LEU A 1010 -18.03 -83.02 -0.20
CA LEU A 1010 -17.19 -84.20 -0.03
C LEU A 1010 -17.14 -84.56 1.46
N VAL A 1011 -17.01 -85.85 1.73
CA VAL A 1011 -16.69 -86.40 3.05
C VAL A 1011 -15.30 -87.01 2.96
N TYR A 1012 -14.58 -87.03 4.08
CA TYR A 1012 -13.23 -87.56 4.12
C TYR A 1012 -12.93 -88.29 5.44
N GLU A 1013 -11.90 -89.12 5.43
CA GLU A 1013 -11.42 -89.90 6.57
C GLU A 1013 -9.90 -90.09 6.48
N PRO A 1014 -9.13 -89.90 7.58
CA PRO A 1014 -9.55 -89.56 8.95
C PRO A 1014 -9.92 -88.07 9.12
N ALA A 1015 -10.65 -87.73 10.19
CA ALA A 1015 -11.05 -86.34 10.49
C ALA A 1015 -9.83 -85.48 10.89
N ILE A 1016 -9.70 -84.30 10.27
CA ILE A 1016 -8.59 -83.37 10.50
C ILE A 1016 -9.09 -81.92 10.58
N SER A 1017 -8.29 -81.05 11.21
CA SER A 1017 -8.69 -79.65 11.48
C SER A 1017 -8.03 -78.64 10.53
N ASN A 1018 -7.00 -79.02 9.79
CA ASN A 1018 -6.26 -78.14 8.89
C ASN A 1018 -5.98 -78.80 7.53
N PRO A 1019 -6.12 -78.10 6.38
CA PRO A 1019 -5.80 -78.64 5.06
C PRO A 1019 -4.37 -79.21 4.92
N LYS A 1020 -3.42 -78.70 5.72
CA LYS A 1020 -2.02 -79.18 5.69
C LYS A 1020 -1.87 -80.59 6.27
N ASP A 1021 -2.87 -81.08 7.01
CA ASP A 1021 -2.80 -82.38 7.69
C ASP A 1021 -3.34 -83.53 6.82
N PHE A 1022 -3.79 -83.28 5.58
CA PHE A 1022 -4.16 -84.37 4.67
C PHE A 1022 -2.94 -85.26 4.38
N SER A 1023 -3.05 -86.54 4.66
CA SER A 1023 -2.04 -87.54 4.29
C SER A 1023 -2.34 -88.13 2.91
N GLU A 1024 -1.34 -88.76 2.28
CA GLU A 1024 -1.50 -89.44 0.98
C GLU A 1024 -2.61 -90.51 1.00
N ASN A 1025 -2.84 -91.11 2.17
CA ASN A 1025 -3.85 -92.14 2.40
C ASN A 1025 -5.23 -91.58 2.81
N THR A 1026 -5.39 -90.26 2.94
CA THR A 1026 -6.70 -89.68 3.29
C THR A 1026 -7.69 -89.99 2.18
N LEU A 1027 -8.82 -90.61 2.53
CA LEU A 1027 -9.85 -91.02 1.57
C LEU A 1027 -10.92 -89.94 1.48
N PHE A 1028 -11.38 -89.64 0.26
CA PHE A 1028 -12.44 -88.69 -0.05
C PHE A 1028 -13.54 -89.35 -0.87
N TRP A 1029 -14.80 -88.94 -0.66
CA TRP A 1029 -15.92 -89.40 -1.47
C TRP A 1029 -17.06 -88.37 -1.52
N VAL A 1030 -17.93 -88.53 -2.51
CA VAL A 1030 -19.11 -87.68 -2.71
C VAL A 1030 -20.11 -87.88 -1.57
N ASN A 1031 -20.56 -86.78 -0.96
CA ASN A 1031 -21.60 -86.82 0.05
C ASN A 1031 -22.98 -87.07 -0.59
N GLN A 1032 -23.43 -88.32 -0.54
CA GLN A 1032 -24.74 -88.72 -1.10
C GLN A 1032 -25.94 -88.10 -0.35
N GLU A 1033 -25.72 -87.61 0.87
CA GLU A 1033 -26.73 -86.92 1.70
C GLU A 1033 -26.66 -85.39 1.61
N PHE A 1034 -25.78 -84.85 0.75
CA PHE A 1034 -25.66 -83.41 0.55
C PHE A 1034 -27.00 -82.82 0.12
N ALA A 1035 -27.42 -81.77 0.83
CA ALA A 1035 -28.59 -80.98 0.52
C ALA A 1035 -28.41 -79.56 1.05
N ILE A 1036 -28.94 -78.58 0.32
CA ILE A 1036 -28.99 -77.20 0.79
C ILE A 1036 -30.02 -77.13 1.92
N ILE A 1037 -29.63 -76.67 3.10
CA ILE A 1037 -30.53 -76.51 4.25
C ILE A 1037 -31.10 -75.10 4.25
N LYS A 1038 -32.39 -74.95 3.98
CA LYS A 1038 -33.14 -73.69 4.13
C LYS A 1038 -34.19 -73.86 5.24
N ASN A 1039 -34.20 -72.96 6.21
CA ASN A 1039 -35.12 -72.99 7.37
C ASN A 1039 -35.16 -74.37 8.07
N GLY A 1040 -34.01 -75.02 8.22
CA GLY A 1040 -33.89 -76.34 8.85
C GLY A 1040 -34.30 -77.52 7.98
N LYS A 1041 -34.83 -77.32 6.76
CA LYS A 1041 -35.29 -78.38 5.86
C LYS A 1041 -34.33 -78.61 4.68
N PRO A 1042 -34.00 -79.87 4.33
CA PRO A 1042 -33.18 -80.19 3.17
C PRO A 1042 -33.94 -79.92 1.88
N GLN A 1043 -33.32 -79.17 0.98
CA GLN A 1043 -33.86 -78.90 -0.36
C GLN A 1043 -33.32 -79.93 -1.35
N ARG A 1044 -34.17 -80.40 -2.27
CA ARG A 1044 -33.77 -81.34 -3.34
C ARG A 1044 -33.19 -80.65 -4.58
N ARG A 1045 -33.29 -79.32 -4.64
CA ARG A 1045 -32.72 -78.48 -5.70
C ARG A 1045 -32.24 -77.15 -5.13
N GLY A 1046 -31.32 -76.51 -5.85
CA GLY A 1046 -30.90 -75.14 -5.59
C GLY A 1046 -29.49 -74.87 -6.08
N LYS A 1047 -29.07 -73.61 -5.96
CA LYS A 1047 -27.78 -73.13 -6.44
C LYS A 1047 -26.86 -72.77 -5.27
N VAL A 1048 -25.59 -73.17 -5.34
CA VAL A 1048 -24.55 -72.86 -4.34
C VAL A 1048 -23.34 -72.26 -5.05
N ASN A 1049 -22.84 -71.13 -4.55
CA ASN A 1049 -21.60 -70.54 -5.04
C ASN A 1049 -20.44 -70.88 -4.10
N LEU A 1050 -19.47 -71.64 -4.61
CA LEU A 1050 -18.28 -72.14 -3.93
C LEU A 1050 -17.00 -71.46 -4.40
N VAL A 1051 -17.09 -70.59 -5.41
CA VAL A 1051 -15.98 -69.78 -5.93
C VAL A 1051 -15.43 -68.87 -4.83
N GLY A 1052 -16.28 -68.39 -3.93
CA GLY A 1052 -15.88 -67.57 -2.78
C GLY A 1052 -15.16 -66.28 -3.21
N ARG A 1053 -13.98 -65.98 -2.64
CA ARG A 1053 -13.02 -65.05 -3.24
C ARG A 1053 -12.19 -65.85 -4.23
N LEU A 1054 -12.44 -65.71 -5.53
CA LEU A 1054 -11.64 -66.37 -6.57
C LEU A 1054 -10.15 -66.15 -6.30
N GLN A 1055 -9.41 -67.26 -6.28
CA GLN A 1055 -8.01 -67.28 -5.91
C GLN A 1055 -7.18 -66.88 -7.13
N LEU A 1056 -6.88 -65.59 -7.22
CA LEU A 1056 -6.07 -65.03 -8.30
C LEU A 1056 -4.58 -65.32 -8.16
N SER A 1057 -4.14 -65.76 -6.99
CA SER A 1057 -2.75 -66.06 -6.65
C SER A 1057 -2.67 -67.39 -5.91
N THR A 1058 -1.71 -68.22 -6.31
CA THR A 1058 -1.30 -69.42 -5.57
C THR A 1058 -0.62 -69.02 -4.24
N GLU A 1059 -0.48 -69.95 -3.28
CA GLU A 1059 0.21 -69.68 -2.01
C GLU A 1059 1.67 -69.21 -2.26
N ARG A 1060 2.30 -69.75 -3.30
CA ARG A 1060 3.63 -69.35 -3.81
C ARG A 1060 3.63 -67.92 -4.38
N SER A 1061 2.65 -67.59 -5.22
CA SER A 1061 2.53 -66.27 -5.86
C SER A 1061 2.30 -65.14 -4.85
N GLN A 1062 1.65 -65.38 -3.72
CA GLN A 1062 1.44 -64.34 -2.70
C GLN A 1062 2.74 -63.89 -2.03
N GLN A 1063 3.70 -64.80 -1.84
CA GLN A 1063 5.04 -64.47 -1.33
C GLN A 1063 5.89 -63.74 -2.38
N GLU A 1064 5.84 -64.21 -3.63
CA GLU A 1064 6.51 -63.57 -4.78
C GLU A 1064 5.96 -62.15 -5.04
N ASP A 1065 4.66 -61.93 -4.83
CA ASP A 1065 4.04 -60.63 -5.00
C ASP A 1065 4.56 -59.60 -3.98
N ASN A 1066 4.80 -60.01 -2.71
CA ASN A 1066 5.42 -59.13 -1.70
C ASN A 1066 6.86 -58.77 -2.11
N GLN A 1067 7.61 -59.75 -2.63
CA GLN A 1067 8.97 -59.53 -3.15
C GLN A 1067 8.96 -58.61 -4.37
N SER A 1068 7.93 -58.71 -5.21
CA SER A 1068 7.80 -57.90 -6.43
C SER A 1068 7.66 -56.40 -6.13
N ILE A 1069 7.03 -56.02 -5.00
CA ILE A 1069 6.98 -54.62 -4.56
C ILE A 1069 8.40 -54.13 -4.31
N VAL A 1070 9.16 -54.87 -3.51
CA VAL A 1070 10.52 -54.50 -3.08
C VAL A 1070 11.45 -54.42 -4.29
N GLN A 1071 11.39 -55.41 -5.18
CA GLN A 1071 12.15 -55.40 -6.43
C GLN A 1071 11.81 -54.19 -7.29
N LEU A 1072 10.52 -53.84 -7.40
CA LEU A 1072 10.13 -52.68 -8.16
C LEU A 1072 10.59 -51.37 -7.52
N ARG A 1073 10.54 -51.25 -6.19
CA ARG A 1073 11.08 -50.09 -5.46
C ARG A 1073 12.57 -49.93 -5.73
N ILE A 1074 13.33 -51.02 -5.75
CA ILE A 1074 14.75 -51.03 -6.12
C ILE A 1074 14.92 -50.48 -7.53
N LEU A 1075 14.24 -51.05 -8.52
CA LEU A 1075 14.34 -50.64 -9.93
C LEU A 1075 13.95 -49.16 -10.13
N ARG A 1076 12.87 -48.71 -9.46
CA ARG A 1076 12.41 -47.30 -9.53
C ARG A 1076 13.38 -46.36 -8.85
N THR A 1077 13.99 -46.77 -7.75
CA THR A 1077 15.04 -45.99 -7.08
C THR A 1077 16.27 -45.84 -7.98
N GLN A 1078 16.73 -46.93 -8.59
CA GLN A 1078 17.84 -46.91 -9.55
C GLN A 1078 17.52 -46.00 -10.75
N GLU A 1079 16.35 -46.19 -11.38
CA GLU A 1079 15.89 -45.38 -12.51
C GLU A 1079 15.84 -43.88 -12.16
N ALA A 1080 15.27 -43.54 -11.00
CA ALA A 1080 15.15 -42.15 -10.54
C ALA A 1080 16.53 -41.51 -10.28
N ILE A 1081 17.45 -42.23 -9.61
CA ILE A 1081 18.82 -41.75 -9.40
C ILE A 1081 19.52 -41.52 -10.75
N ILE A 1082 19.43 -42.48 -11.68
CA ILE A 1082 20.04 -42.33 -13.02
C ILE A 1082 19.47 -41.11 -13.75
N LYS A 1083 18.14 -40.90 -13.71
CA LYS A 1083 17.50 -39.73 -14.32
C LYS A 1083 18.00 -38.41 -13.74
N ILE A 1084 18.07 -38.30 -12.41
CA ILE A 1084 18.58 -37.11 -11.71
C ILE A 1084 20.05 -36.88 -12.09
N MET A 1085 20.89 -37.90 -11.97
CA MET A 1085 22.33 -37.80 -12.26
C MET A 1085 22.59 -37.46 -13.72
N LYS A 1086 21.83 -38.04 -14.66
CA LYS A 1086 21.95 -37.72 -16.09
C LYS A 1086 21.61 -36.25 -16.38
N MET A 1087 20.67 -35.67 -15.65
CA MET A 1087 20.25 -34.26 -15.78
C MET A 1087 21.23 -33.30 -15.11
N ARG A 1088 21.62 -33.55 -13.85
CA ARG A 1088 22.43 -32.65 -13.03
C ARG A 1088 23.94 -32.80 -13.24
N LYS A 1089 24.39 -33.96 -13.74
CA LYS A 1089 25.79 -34.37 -13.96
C LYS A 1089 26.66 -34.45 -12.70
N ARG A 1090 26.54 -33.52 -11.75
CA ARG A 1090 27.24 -33.47 -10.47
C ARG A 1090 26.25 -33.04 -9.38
N LEU A 1091 26.15 -33.78 -8.28
CA LEU A 1091 25.18 -33.48 -7.21
C LEU A 1091 25.65 -34.00 -5.85
N SER A 1092 25.37 -33.25 -4.78
CA SER A 1092 25.66 -33.72 -3.41
C SER A 1092 24.65 -34.78 -2.95
N ASN A 1093 25.05 -35.60 -1.98
CA ASN A 1093 24.23 -36.68 -1.43
C ASN A 1093 22.91 -36.14 -0.84
N ALA A 1094 22.97 -35.03 -0.09
CA ALA A 1094 21.78 -34.41 0.48
C ALA A 1094 20.80 -33.89 -0.59
N ALA A 1095 21.31 -33.23 -1.64
CA ALA A 1095 20.47 -32.75 -2.73
C ALA A 1095 19.90 -33.90 -3.57
N LEU A 1096 20.69 -34.95 -3.81
CA LEU A 1096 20.25 -36.16 -4.51
C LEU A 1096 19.13 -36.87 -3.73
N GLN A 1097 19.28 -37.02 -2.41
CA GLN A 1097 18.23 -37.62 -1.58
C GLN A 1097 16.95 -36.79 -1.59
N ALA A 1098 17.05 -35.46 -1.55
CA ALA A 1098 15.88 -34.58 -1.60
C ALA A 1098 15.13 -34.70 -2.94
N GLU A 1099 15.83 -34.61 -4.08
CA GLU A 1099 15.22 -34.78 -5.41
C GLU A 1099 14.65 -36.20 -5.59
N LEU A 1100 15.35 -37.23 -5.09
CA LEU A 1100 14.91 -38.62 -5.17
C LEU A 1100 13.60 -38.86 -4.41
N VAL A 1101 13.50 -38.33 -3.18
CA VAL A 1101 12.27 -38.41 -2.39
C VAL A 1101 11.14 -37.67 -3.10
N ASP A 1102 11.41 -36.51 -3.71
CA ASP A 1102 10.38 -35.73 -4.41
C ASP A 1102 9.79 -36.48 -5.63
N ILE A 1103 10.63 -37.17 -6.40
CA ILE A 1103 10.20 -38.01 -7.53
C ILE A 1103 9.39 -39.24 -7.05
N LEU A 1104 9.80 -39.86 -5.95
CA LEU A 1104 9.24 -41.15 -5.52
C LEU A 1104 8.09 -41.04 -4.51
N LYS A 1105 7.87 -39.89 -3.84
CA LYS A 1105 6.89 -39.70 -2.76
C LYS A 1105 5.44 -40.08 -3.12
N ASN A 1106 5.09 -40.04 -4.41
CA ASN A 1106 3.76 -40.43 -4.90
C ASN A 1106 3.59 -41.95 -5.04
N MET A 1107 4.68 -42.72 -4.95
CA MET A 1107 4.69 -44.18 -4.95
C MET A 1107 5.00 -44.75 -3.56
N PHE A 1108 6.17 -44.41 -3.03
CA PHE A 1108 6.70 -44.90 -1.77
C PHE A 1108 7.80 -43.96 -1.28
N LEU A 1109 8.11 -44.01 0.02
CA LEU A 1109 9.27 -43.31 0.56
C LEU A 1109 10.47 -44.26 0.64
N PRO A 1110 11.53 -44.06 -0.16
CA PRO A 1110 12.71 -44.94 -0.11
C PRO A 1110 13.40 -44.81 1.25
N SER A 1111 13.73 -45.95 1.88
CA SER A 1111 14.45 -45.95 3.14
C SER A 1111 15.90 -45.49 2.93
N LYS A 1112 16.50 -44.85 3.95
CA LYS A 1112 17.92 -44.42 3.89
C LYS A 1112 18.86 -45.59 3.54
N LYS A 1113 18.55 -46.79 4.05
CA LYS A 1113 19.28 -48.03 3.75
C LYS A 1113 19.17 -48.38 2.26
N MET A 1114 17.96 -48.39 1.70
CA MET A 1114 17.74 -48.67 0.28
C MET A 1114 18.49 -47.68 -0.62
N ILE A 1115 18.42 -46.38 -0.32
CA ILE A 1115 19.12 -45.35 -1.10
C ILE A 1115 20.63 -45.63 -1.10
N LYS A 1116 21.21 -45.90 0.07
CA LYS A 1116 22.64 -46.20 0.19
C LYS A 1116 23.05 -47.43 -0.64
N GLU A 1117 22.31 -48.52 -0.51
CA GLU A 1117 22.56 -49.77 -1.27
C GLU A 1117 22.45 -49.53 -2.79
N GLN A 1118 21.49 -48.72 -3.25
CA GLN A 1118 21.33 -48.44 -4.67
C GLN A 1118 22.40 -47.49 -5.21
N LEU A 1119 22.88 -46.53 -4.41
CA LEU A 1119 24.01 -45.68 -4.79
C LEU A 1119 25.30 -46.50 -4.96
N GLU A 1120 25.56 -47.42 -4.03
CA GLU A 1120 26.71 -48.33 -4.12
C GLU A 1120 26.61 -49.21 -5.38
N TRP A 1121 25.43 -49.81 -5.62
CA TRP A 1121 25.18 -50.60 -6.83
C TRP A 1121 25.42 -49.81 -8.12
N LEU A 1122 24.94 -48.56 -8.20
CA LEU A 1122 25.11 -47.70 -9.39
C LEU A 1122 26.57 -47.28 -9.61
N ILE A 1123 27.36 -47.17 -8.54
CA ILE A 1123 28.80 -46.90 -8.63
C ILE A 1123 29.55 -48.12 -9.17
N GLU A 1124 29.27 -49.31 -8.60
CA GLU A 1124 29.87 -50.57 -9.05
C GLU A 1124 29.59 -50.86 -10.54
N HIS A 1125 28.37 -50.53 -10.99
CA HIS A 1125 27.94 -50.72 -12.38
C HIS A 1125 28.30 -49.55 -13.30
N LYS A 1126 29.14 -48.61 -12.84
CA LYS A 1126 29.68 -47.49 -13.62
C LYS A 1126 28.65 -46.51 -14.19
N TYR A 1127 27.49 -46.35 -13.55
CA TYR A 1127 26.52 -45.29 -13.90
C TYR A 1127 26.88 -43.94 -13.28
N MET A 1128 27.64 -43.95 -12.19
CA MET A 1128 28.10 -42.77 -11.48
C MET A 1128 29.37 -43.09 -10.69
N ARG A 1129 30.10 -42.08 -10.27
CA ARG A 1129 31.26 -42.19 -9.38
C ARG A 1129 31.18 -41.15 -8.27
N ARG A 1130 31.98 -41.32 -7.23
CA ARG A 1130 32.20 -40.26 -6.25
C ARG A 1130 33.16 -39.23 -6.83
N ASP A 1131 32.98 -37.99 -6.40
CA ASP A 1131 33.92 -36.92 -6.66
C ASP A 1131 35.27 -37.25 -5.99
N ASP A 1132 36.36 -36.87 -6.64
CA ASP A 1132 37.71 -37.16 -6.13
C ASP A 1132 38.05 -36.26 -4.93
N ASP A 1133 37.44 -35.07 -4.85
CA ASP A 1133 37.67 -34.08 -3.79
C ASP A 1133 36.62 -34.18 -2.65
N ASP A 1134 35.40 -34.65 -2.93
CA ASP A 1134 34.32 -34.77 -1.94
C ASP A 1134 33.51 -36.07 -2.07
N ILE A 1135 33.66 -36.95 -1.08
CA ILE A 1135 32.97 -38.25 -1.03
C ILE A 1135 31.44 -38.13 -0.93
N ASN A 1136 30.92 -36.98 -0.50
CA ASN A 1136 29.49 -36.68 -0.45
C ASN A 1136 28.95 -36.13 -1.77
N THR A 1137 29.79 -35.97 -2.78
CA THR A 1137 29.40 -35.52 -4.11
C THR A 1137 29.52 -36.67 -5.11
N PHE A 1138 28.53 -36.76 -5.99
CA PHE A 1138 28.43 -37.78 -7.02
C PHE A 1138 28.55 -37.14 -8.40
N ILE A 1139 29.20 -37.84 -9.34
CA ILE A 1139 29.35 -37.45 -10.74
C ILE A 1139 28.76 -38.55 -11.63
N TYR A 1140 27.93 -38.17 -12.59
CA TYR A 1140 27.33 -39.09 -13.57
C TYR A 1140 28.39 -39.62 -14.55
N MET A 1141 28.33 -40.92 -14.85
CA MET A 1141 29.16 -41.55 -15.87
C MET A 1141 28.27 -42.01 -17.03
N ALA A 1142 28.66 -41.64 -18.26
CA ALA A 1142 27.87 -41.81 -19.47
C ALA A 1142 27.99 -43.23 -20.04
#